data_AF-A0A1G7ZA13-F1
#
_entry.id   AF-A0A1G7ZA13-F1
#
_cell.length_a   1.000
_cell.length_b   1.000
_cell.length_c   1.000
_cell.angle_alpha   90.00
_cell.angle_beta   90.00
_cell.angle_gamma   90.00
#
_symmetry.space_group_name_H-M   'P 1'
#
loop_
_entity.id
_entity.type
_entity.pdbx_description
1 polymer ?
#
loop_
_entity_poly.entity_id
_entity_poly.type
_entity_poly.pdbx_seq_one_letter_code
_entity_poly.pdbx_strand_id
1 'polypeptide(L)'
;MSESPFQKVLKRFRIAGVAALACCSLMATAQTVTPEKRVLVFSKTVGFRHSSIPAGKTAILKLGKETGFAVDTTENSAVFTNKNLQKYSAVIFLNTTGNVLSDKQQDAFERYIQAGGGYVGIHAATDTEYDWQWYNKLAGAQFLSHPGNPNVQEGEAFVVNDQHPSMDGFPKKWKIKDEFYDFKNFNDKVNVLVKIDEKTYKDGKMGDNHPMSWYHEFDGGKAFYTNFGHEDATFVNPVFVKHLTGGLNWAMASKLDYAKSRPEENRFTKKVLATKLDEPTELVVLDDQRVLFTERKGKVKLFNPKTGKVKLVGEVPVYTKQEYGLMGLNIDPNFKTNKLIYMYYSPPSTEKDTAQHLSRFKYDDVKDTVLLSTEEVLLTVPVKRTDCCHTGGSIAWDAKGNLYLSTGDDVNPFQSNGYGPIDERPGREGWDGQHTSSNTNSLRGKVLRIKPRYGDRRANMPGGTNLYDIPEGNLFPPGTDKTRPEIYVMGTRNPYRISVDQHTGYLYWGDVGPDASNDDPKRGPRGYDEVNQARKAGYFGYPLFIGNNRPYIDFNFADSTSGKPFDPLKPINNSPHNTGIQELPPAQPAFIYYPYADSPEFGAIVGKGGRNAMAGPVYYATDFQDSKVKFPSYYNGKFFAYDWIRDYINIVTMNEKGDLQSIERFMPGTKFSHPIDMQFAKDGSLYTLEYGPNWFAQNDEASLSHITFNAGNRVPVAVATATNTTGATPLKVNFSSKGSLDYDGDPIKYEWLFGKGLAKSTVANPSYTYAKPGEYTAILKVTDNAGNSNTSEVIVRVGNAIPKVDVAIKGNKTFYWNDKPVNYEVSVSDKEDGSLATKKIPEDEVTLTINYLEGFDKTQLAQGHQANTGFETGKRMIELSDCKACHSIDKKSIGPAYREVAKKYASERNSLKTLTDKVLKGGSGVWGEQAMPGHPQHKPEEIEEMVKYILDLNNTKAVDKKPLKSSYVTEAKKKDGSYIFTASYTDKGNGAMGPLTGSKTVALRPSTLMANTADTTRSTFKYKGDNGNEMVIGMKDGGFIAFDDIDLTEISKLAVVVGSNAGRSAGGTLEVRLDGATGAKIGEGKVDKSETISIPVKAPADGKLHKVYFVFKNAEAGTKPLFSIESVRFENAVL
;
A
#
# COMPACT_ATOMS: atom_id res chain seq x y z
N MET A 1 -55.12 15.53 56.11
CA MET A 1 -55.78 15.30 54.81
C MET A 1 -55.10 14.10 54.15
N SER A 2 -55.78 12.96 54.12
CA SER A 2 -55.29 11.68 53.63
C SER A 2 -55.40 11.60 52.11
N GLU A 3 -54.27 11.35 51.41
CA GLU A 3 -54.23 11.09 49.97
C GLU A 3 -55.19 9.96 49.57
N SER A 4 -55.90 10.13 48.44
CA SER A 4 -56.92 9.20 47.98
C SER A 4 -56.30 7.91 47.36
N PRO A 5 -57.06 6.79 47.29
CA PRO A 5 -56.60 5.54 46.68
C PRO A 5 -56.14 5.71 45.22
N PHE A 6 -56.71 6.69 44.50
CA PHE A 6 -56.35 6.99 43.11
C PHE A 6 -54.96 7.63 42.98
N GLN A 7 -54.53 8.42 43.97
CA GLN A 7 -53.19 9.01 44.01
C GLN A 7 -52.09 7.97 44.36
N LYS A 8 -52.44 6.90 45.10
CA LYS A 8 -51.52 5.78 45.36
C LYS A 8 -51.31 4.87 44.15
N VAL A 9 -52.29 4.75 43.26
CA VAL A 9 -52.17 3.95 42.02
C VAL A 9 -51.33 4.69 40.96
N LEU A 10 -51.47 6.02 40.82
CA LEU A 10 -50.63 6.79 39.88
C LEU A 10 -49.15 6.89 40.30
N LYS A 11 -48.83 6.85 41.60
CA LYS A 11 -47.43 6.80 42.08
C LYS A 11 -46.76 5.43 41.84
N ARG A 12 -47.52 4.32 41.81
CA ARG A 12 -46.97 3.00 41.50
C ARG A 12 -46.72 2.77 40.01
N PHE A 13 -47.48 3.41 39.11
CA PHE A 13 -47.22 3.35 37.67
C PHE A 13 -46.07 4.26 37.18
N ARG A 14 -45.69 5.30 37.93
CA ARG A 14 -44.53 6.15 37.59
C ARG A 14 -43.18 5.66 38.13
N ILE A 15 -43.16 4.70 39.05
CA ILE A 15 -41.91 4.13 39.60
C ILE A 15 -41.57 2.77 38.96
N ALA A 16 -42.53 2.05 38.39
CA ALA A 16 -42.26 0.83 37.61
C ALA A 16 -41.96 1.10 36.11
N GLY A 17 -42.39 2.24 35.55
CA GLY A 17 -42.15 2.60 34.15
C GLY A 17 -40.82 3.32 33.86
N VAL A 18 -40.07 3.73 34.91
CA VAL A 18 -38.78 4.43 34.77
C VAL A 18 -37.59 3.50 35.07
N ALA A 19 -37.80 2.36 35.74
CA ALA A 19 -36.77 1.35 35.93
C ALA A 19 -36.63 0.36 34.75
N ALA A 20 -37.65 0.27 33.87
CA ALA A 20 -37.60 -0.58 32.66
C ALA A 20 -37.16 0.17 31.39
N LEU A 21 -37.05 1.49 31.42
CA LEU A 21 -36.58 2.33 30.29
C LEU A 21 -35.20 2.97 30.51
N ALA A 22 -34.57 2.73 31.67
CA ALA A 22 -33.19 3.14 31.97
C ALA A 22 -32.18 1.97 31.89
N CYS A 23 -32.61 0.77 31.46
CA CYS A 23 -31.73 -0.40 31.29
C CYS A 23 -31.44 -0.78 29.82
N CYS A 24 -31.82 0.06 28.85
CA CYS A 24 -31.56 -0.19 27.41
C CYS A 24 -30.57 0.79 26.77
N SER A 25 -29.80 1.55 27.54
CA SER A 25 -28.76 2.45 27.03
C SER A 25 -27.37 2.11 27.55
N LEU A 26 -27.05 0.81 27.59
CA LEU A 26 -25.71 0.27 27.80
C LEU A 26 -25.62 -1.15 27.20
N MET A 27 -25.96 -1.29 25.91
CA MET A 27 -25.29 -2.33 25.13
C MET A 27 -23.92 -1.78 24.74
N ALA A 28 -23.03 -1.70 25.74
CA ALA A 28 -21.62 -1.91 25.46
C ALA A 28 -21.54 -3.33 24.90
N THR A 29 -21.44 -3.45 23.58
CA THR A 29 -21.12 -4.71 22.92
C THR A 29 -19.96 -5.35 23.67
N ALA A 30 -20.08 -6.62 24.04
CA ALA A 30 -19.16 -7.31 24.92
C ALA A 30 -17.73 -7.24 24.36
N GLN A 31 -16.96 -6.22 24.78
CA GLN A 31 -15.56 -6.02 24.42
C GLN A 31 -14.70 -7.14 24.98
N THR A 32 -15.16 -7.72 26.09
CA THR A 32 -14.64 -8.93 26.67
C THR A 32 -15.45 -10.14 26.21
N VAL A 33 -14.77 -11.14 25.67
CA VAL A 33 -15.33 -12.46 25.33
C VAL A 33 -14.56 -13.52 26.11
N THR A 34 -15.27 -14.48 26.70
CA THR A 34 -14.66 -15.73 27.16
C THR A 34 -14.60 -16.67 25.95
N PRO A 35 -13.43 -16.95 25.37
CA PRO A 35 -13.33 -17.89 24.27
C PRO A 35 -13.79 -19.27 24.75
N GLU A 36 -14.33 -20.08 23.84
CA GLU A 36 -14.52 -21.49 24.14
C GLU A 36 -13.14 -22.11 24.39
N LYS A 37 -13.05 -23.13 25.26
CA LYS A 37 -11.83 -23.91 25.41
C LYS A 37 -11.62 -24.75 24.15
N ARG A 38 -11.15 -24.08 23.08
CA ARG A 38 -11.13 -24.52 21.70
C ARG A 38 -9.91 -23.93 21.00
N VAL A 39 -9.28 -24.67 20.10
CA VAL A 39 -8.13 -24.21 19.31
C VAL A 39 -8.38 -24.37 17.82
N LEU A 40 -7.81 -23.45 17.03
CA LEU A 40 -7.84 -23.49 15.56
C LEU A 40 -6.49 -23.97 15.06
N VAL A 41 -6.44 -25.14 14.42
CA VAL A 41 -5.25 -25.65 13.73
C VAL A 41 -5.29 -25.20 12.28
N PHE A 42 -4.42 -24.26 11.93
CA PHE A 42 -4.25 -23.74 10.59
C PHE A 42 -2.98 -24.32 9.96
N SER A 43 -3.10 -24.91 8.76
CA SER A 43 -2.00 -25.61 8.08
C SER A 43 -1.94 -25.34 6.58
N LYS A 44 -2.31 -24.12 6.15
CA LYS A 44 -2.20 -23.72 4.75
C LYS A 44 -0.72 -23.53 4.38
N THR A 45 -0.35 -24.02 3.20
CA THR A 45 1.00 -23.89 2.64
C THR A 45 0.91 -23.30 1.24
N VAL A 46 1.67 -22.25 0.97
CA VAL A 46 1.90 -21.71 -0.39
C VAL A 46 3.28 -22.12 -0.90
N GLY A 47 4.22 -22.40 0.02
CA GLY A 47 5.55 -22.94 -0.26
C GLY A 47 5.60 -24.46 -0.13
N PHE A 48 6.69 -24.96 0.48
CA PHE A 48 6.88 -26.39 0.71
C PHE A 48 5.77 -26.98 1.60
N ARG A 49 5.36 -28.22 1.31
CA ARG A 49 4.31 -28.91 2.05
C ARG A 49 4.88 -30.13 2.79
N HIS A 50 4.87 -30.06 4.11
CA HIS A 50 5.33 -31.14 4.97
C HIS A 50 4.35 -32.32 4.98
N SER A 51 4.87 -33.54 4.87
CA SER A 51 4.07 -34.77 4.92
C SER A 51 3.43 -35.01 6.29
N SER A 52 3.98 -34.40 7.35
CA SER A 52 3.55 -34.57 8.75
C SER A 52 2.34 -33.74 9.17
N ILE A 53 1.82 -32.86 8.30
CA ILE A 53 0.60 -32.08 8.59
C ILE A 53 -0.58 -32.98 9.02
N PRO A 54 -0.91 -34.10 8.35
CA PRO A 54 -1.96 -35.02 8.79
C PRO A 54 -1.67 -35.68 10.16
N ALA A 55 -0.42 -36.05 10.43
CA ALA A 55 0.00 -36.61 11.71
C ALA A 55 -0.16 -35.59 12.84
N GLY A 56 0.28 -34.35 12.62
CA GLY A 56 0.11 -33.25 13.58
C GLY A 56 -1.34 -32.90 13.86
N LYS A 57 -2.20 -32.82 12.84
CA LYS A 57 -3.66 -32.65 13.02
C LYS A 57 -4.24 -33.76 13.90
N THR A 58 -3.86 -35.01 13.63
CA THR A 58 -4.33 -36.18 14.38
C THR A 58 -3.89 -36.14 15.84
N ALA A 59 -2.62 -35.80 16.10
CA ALA A 59 -2.07 -35.68 17.44
C ALA A 59 -2.76 -34.57 18.25
N ILE A 60 -3.00 -33.40 17.65
CA ILE A 60 -3.68 -32.28 18.33
C ILE A 60 -5.16 -32.60 18.58
N LEU A 61 -5.85 -33.25 17.64
CA LEU A 61 -7.23 -33.73 17.82
C LEU A 61 -7.32 -34.73 18.99
N LYS A 62 -6.36 -35.66 19.09
CA LYS A 62 -6.27 -36.59 20.21
C LYS A 62 -6.01 -35.85 21.52
N LEU A 63 -5.08 -34.90 21.52
CA LEU A 63 -4.75 -34.09 22.69
C LEU A 63 -5.97 -33.32 23.22
N GLY A 64 -6.75 -32.70 22.34
CA GLY A 64 -7.97 -31.99 22.72
C GLY A 64 -8.99 -32.90 23.40
N LYS A 65 -9.15 -34.14 22.91
CA LYS A 65 -10.01 -35.16 23.56
C LYS A 65 -9.51 -35.55 24.95
N GLU A 66 -8.20 -35.68 25.13
CA GLU A 66 -7.60 -36.14 26.40
C GLU A 66 -7.52 -35.03 27.46
N THR A 67 -7.39 -33.77 27.05
CA THR A 67 -7.19 -32.62 27.96
C THR A 67 -8.41 -31.68 28.03
N GLY A 68 -9.50 -32.03 27.34
CA GLY A 68 -10.80 -31.39 27.41
C GLY A 68 -10.84 -30.02 26.73
N PHE A 69 -10.40 -29.93 25.48
CA PHE A 69 -10.61 -28.77 24.60
C PHE A 69 -11.02 -29.19 23.18
N ALA A 70 -11.83 -28.38 22.51
CA ALA A 70 -12.26 -28.64 21.13
C ALA A 70 -11.17 -28.24 20.11
N VAL A 71 -11.14 -28.91 18.95
CA VAL A 71 -10.14 -28.66 17.92
C VAL A 71 -10.82 -28.55 16.57
N ASP A 72 -10.64 -27.41 15.90
CA ASP A 72 -11.03 -27.23 14.51
C ASP A 72 -9.77 -27.18 13.64
N THR A 73 -9.77 -27.87 12.49
CA THR A 73 -8.61 -27.85 11.57
C THR A 73 -9.01 -27.28 10.21
N THR A 74 -8.17 -26.45 9.61
CA THR A 74 -8.46 -25.83 8.31
C THR A 74 -7.21 -25.45 7.53
N GLU A 75 -7.34 -25.39 6.22
CA GLU A 75 -6.36 -24.80 5.29
C GLU A 75 -6.95 -23.57 4.57
N ASN A 76 -8.19 -23.19 4.90
CA ASN A 76 -8.87 -22.04 4.31
C ASN A 76 -8.60 -20.78 5.14
N SER A 77 -7.84 -19.83 4.59
CA SER A 77 -7.53 -18.56 5.28
C SER A 77 -8.75 -17.65 5.47
N ALA A 78 -9.86 -17.87 4.75
CA ALA A 78 -11.08 -17.08 4.90
C ALA A 78 -11.71 -17.16 6.31
N VAL A 79 -11.27 -18.09 7.16
CA VAL A 79 -11.72 -18.19 8.56
C VAL A 79 -11.10 -17.14 9.49
N PHE A 80 -10.02 -16.47 9.07
CA PHE A 80 -9.36 -15.40 9.82
C PHE A 80 -10.19 -14.12 9.75
N THR A 81 -11.24 -14.08 10.56
CA THR A 81 -12.14 -12.94 10.72
C THR A 81 -12.31 -12.67 12.21
N ASN A 82 -12.56 -11.41 12.56
CA ASN A 82 -12.77 -10.99 13.95
C ASN A 82 -13.82 -11.86 14.67
N LYS A 83 -14.97 -12.07 14.03
CA LYS A 83 -16.08 -12.87 14.57
C LYS A 83 -15.72 -14.33 14.80
N ASN A 84 -14.90 -14.92 13.93
CA ASN A 84 -14.56 -16.33 14.07
C ASN A 84 -13.44 -16.57 15.08
N LEU A 85 -12.41 -15.71 15.09
CA LEU A 85 -11.26 -15.86 15.99
C LEU A 85 -11.64 -15.71 17.48
N GLN A 86 -12.68 -14.95 17.80
CA GLN A 86 -13.25 -14.79 19.16
C GLN A 86 -13.62 -16.12 19.86
N LYS A 87 -13.82 -17.20 19.10
CA LYS A 87 -14.20 -18.51 19.65
C LYS A 87 -13.02 -19.29 20.21
N TYR A 88 -11.80 -18.95 19.85
CA TYR A 88 -10.62 -19.78 20.08
C TYR A 88 -9.76 -19.20 21.21
N SER A 89 -9.29 -20.07 22.10
CA SER A 89 -8.29 -19.73 23.11
C SER A 89 -6.89 -19.65 22.51
N ALA A 90 -6.61 -20.43 21.46
CA ALA A 90 -5.32 -20.39 20.75
C ALA A 90 -5.49 -20.71 19.25
N VAL A 91 -4.62 -20.13 18.44
CA VAL A 91 -4.47 -20.46 17.01
C VAL A 91 -3.10 -21.12 16.81
N ILE A 92 -3.11 -22.31 16.22
CA ILE A 92 -1.92 -23.12 15.97
C ILE A 92 -1.57 -23.01 14.48
N PHE A 93 -0.36 -22.56 14.18
CA PHE A 93 0.22 -22.60 12.84
C PHE A 93 1.04 -23.90 12.75
N LEU A 94 0.45 -24.92 12.12
CA LEU A 94 1.03 -26.24 11.98
C LEU A 94 1.67 -26.36 10.59
N ASN A 95 3.00 -26.24 10.53
CA ASN A 95 3.79 -26.39 9.31
C ASN A 95 3.26 -25.54 8.14
N THR A 96 2.88 -24.29 8.43
CA THR A 96 2.51 -23.30 7.41
C THR A 96 3.75 -22.82 6.67
N THR A 97 3.63 -22.43 5.39
CA THR A 97 4.76 -21.92 4.59
C THR A 97 4.32 -20.86 3.59
N GLY A 98 5.13 -19.82 3.40
CA GLY A 98 4.86 -18.67 2.52
C GLY A 98 3.87 -17.64 3.08
N ASN A 99 3.39 -16.73 2.23
CA ASN A 99 2.39 -15.71 2.59
C ASN A 99 0.98 -16.31 2.42
N VAL A 100 0.32 -16.64 3.54
CA VAL A 100 -0.89 -17.46 3.60
C VAL A 100 -2.16 -16.65 3.93
N LEU A 101 -1.99 -15.46 4.52
CA LEU A 101 -3.01 -14.49 4.86
C LEU A 101 -2.95 -13.25 3.96
N SER A 102 -4.11 -12.64 3.72
CA SER A 102 -4.22 -11.29 3.13
C SER A 102 -4.20 -10.20 4.21
N ASP A 103 -3.97 -8.94 3.85
CA ASP A 103 -3.93 -7.80 4.79
C ASP A 103 -5.13 -7.73 5.75
N LYS A 104 -6.34 -8.02 5.26
CA LYS A 104 -7.56 -8.06 6.09
C LYS A 104 -7.55 -9.21 7.11
N GLN A 105 -6.95 -10.35 6.73
CA GLN A 105 -6.81 -11.52 7.60
C GLN A 105 -5.67 -11.32 8.60
N GLN A 106 -4.60 -10.65 8.18
CA GLN A 106 -3.51 -10.19 9.04
C GLN A 106 -4.04 -9.22 10.11
N ASP A 107 -4.82 -8.20 9.73
CA ASP A 107 -5.49 -7.27 10.66
C ASP A 107 -6.37 -8.01 11.67
N ALA A 108 -7.20 -8.97 11.21
CA ALA A 108 -8.03 -9.76 12.11
C ALA A 108 -7.21 -10.59 13.11
N PHE A 109 -6.05 -11.09 12.70
CA PHE A 109 -5.16 -11.88 13.55
C PHE A 109 -4.36 -11.03 14.54
N GLU A 110 -3.84 -9.88 14.10
CA GLU A 110 -3.24 -8.84 14.95
C GLU A 110 -4.21 -8.47 16.09
N ARG A 111 -5.45 -8.12 15.74
CA ARG A 111 -6.47 -7.75 16.72
C ARG A 111 -6.80 -8.88 17.70
N TYR A 112 -6.79 -10.12 17.24
CA TYR A 112 -7.00 -11.29 18.09
C TYR A 112 -5.86 -11.46 19.11
N ILE A 113 -4.60 -11.30 18.70
CA ILE A 113 -3.45 -11.33 19.62
C ILE A 113 -3.50 -10.14 20.59
N GLN A 114 -3.82 -8.93 20.13
CA GLN A 114 -4.03 -7.74 20.96
C GLN A 114 -5.14 -7.90 22.00
N ALA A 115 -6.17 -8.68 21.68
CA ALA A 115 -7.20 -9.02 22.62
C ALA A 115 -6.73 -10.01 23.71
N GLY A 116 -5.54 -10.58 23.60
CA GLY A 116 -5.01 -11.60 24.51
C GLY A 116 -5.04 -13.02 23.95
N GLY A 117 -5.30 -13.19 22.65
CA GLY A 117 -5.33 -14.50 21.99
C GLY A 117 -3.99 -15.22 22.04
N GLY A 118 -4.05 -16.56 22.13
CA GLY A 118 -2.87 -17.42 22.10
C GLY A 118 -2.41 -17.74 20.68
N TYR A 119 -1.10 -17.80 20.47
CA TYR A 119 -0.42 -18.29 19.26
C TYR A 119 0.50 -19.47 19.60
N VAL A 120 0.44 -20.51 18.76
CA VAL A 120 1.41 -21.62 18.78
C VAL A 120 1.95 -21.86 17.38
N GLY A 121 3.26 -21.70 17.19
CA GLY A 121 3.95 -22.06 15.96
C GLY A 121 4.64 -23.42 16.08
N ILE A 122 4.47 -24.28 15.08
CA ILE A 122 5.11 -25.59 15.01
C ILE A 122 5.96 -25.66 13.74
N HIS A 123 7.24 -25.97 13.92
CA HIS A 123 8.26 -26.20 12.91
C HIS A 123 8.24 -25.14 11.80
N ALA A 124 7.56 -25.36 10.68
CA ALA A 124 7.60 -24.43 9.55
C ALA A 124 6.82 -23.12 9.76
N ALA A 125 6.17 -22.91 10.90
CA ALA A 125 5.50 -21.64 11.20
C ALA A 125 6.42 -20.39 11.08
N THR A 126 7.74 -20.54 11.21
CA THR A 126 8.75 -19.48 10.98
C THR A 126 9.13 -19.26 9.51
N ASP A 127 8.71 -20.15 8.60
CA ASP A 127 8.78 -20.05 7.13
C ASP A 127 7.49 -19.42 6.56
N THR A 128 6.76 -18.63 7.37
CA THR A 128 5.45 -18.05 7.02
C THR A 128 5.46 -16.53 7.16
N GLU A 129 4.76 -15.81 6.28
CA GLU A 129 4.54 -14.34 6.34
C GLU A 129 5.84 -13.49 6.41
N TYR A 130 6.82 -13.77 5.53
CA TYR A 130 8.12 -13.08 5.52
C TYR A 130 8.04 -11.56 5.45
N ASP A 131 7.09 -11.03 4.69
CA ASP A 131 6.94 -9.59 4.46
C ASP A 131 6.23 -8.90 5.64
N TRP A 132 5.57 -9.67 6.52
CA TRP A 132 4.84 -9.17 7.67
C TRP A 132 5.71 -9.18 8.93
N GLN A 133 6.49 -8.12 9.12
CA GLN A 133 7.44 -8.01 10.23
C GLN A 133 6.83 -8.18 11.62
N TRP A 134 5.56 -7.81 11.81
CA TRP A 134 4.85 -8.03 13.05
C TRP A 134 4.72 -9.53 13.39
N TYR A 135 4.33 -10.36 12.41
CA TYR A 135 4.24 -11.82 12.60
C TYR A 135 5.60 -12.44 12.92
N ASN A 136 6.66 -11.97 12.27
CA ASN A 136 8.01 -12.49 12.53
C ASN A 136 8.46 -12.23 13.98
N LYS A 137 8.04 -11.12 14.57
CA LYS A 137 8.27 -10.84 16.00
C LYS A 137 7.39 -11.72 16.90
N LEU A 138 6.13 -11.98 16.51
CA LEU A 138 5.23 -12.92 17.20
C LEU A 138 5.77 -14.36 17.19
N ALA A 139 6.24 -14.84 16.03
CA ALA A 139 6.85 -16.16 15.89
C ALA A 139 8.19 -16.23 16.65
N GLY A 140 8.90 -15.10 16.71
CA GLY A 140 10.17 -14.94 17.42
C GLY A 140 11.41 -15.22 16.56
N ALA A 141 11.23 -15.64 15.31
CA ALA A 141 12.32 -15.92 14.37
C ALA A 141 11.78 -15.99 12.92
N GLN A 142 12.67 -15.86 11.94
CA GLN A 142 12.39 -16.17 10.53
C GLN A 142 13.27 -17.33 10.07
N PHE A 143 12.71 -18.23 9.24
CA PHE A 143 13.48 -19.30 8.61
C PHE A 143 14.62 -18.75 7.74
N LEU A 144 15.80 -19.39 7.85
CA LEU A 144 16.98 -19.12 7.04
C LEU A 144 17.36 -20.31 6.17
N SER A 145 17.52 -21.50 6.78
CA SER A 145 17.87 -22.73 6.05
C SER A 145 17.52 -23.99 6.84
N HIS A 146 17.51 -25.12 6.14
CA HIS A 146 17.42 -26.48 6.69
C HIS A 146 18.76 -27.23 6.46
N PRO A 147 19.64 -27.34 7.47
CA PRO A 147 20.92 -28.04 7.42
C PRO A 147 20.85 -29.50 6.95
N GLY A 148 21.86 -29.92 6.18
CA GLY A 148 22.08 -31.31 5.78
C GLY A 148 21.44 -31.72 4.45
N ASN A 149 21.98 -32.79 3.85
CA ASN A 149 21.37 -33.50 2.71
C ASN A 149 21.65 -35.02 2.84
N PRO A 150 20.68 -35.83 3.31
CA PRO A 150 19.32 -35.44 3.69
C PRO A 150 19.29 -34.52 4.92
N ASN A 151 18.31 -33.63 4.93
CA ASN A 151 18.03 -32.59 5.93
C ASN A 151 17.46 -33.14 7.24
N VAL A 152 16.79 -34.31 7.20
CA VAL A 152 16.36 -35.02 8.41
C VAL A 152 17.54 -35.81 8.99
N GLN A 153 17.94 -35.48 10.21
CA GLN A 153 19.11 -36.04 10.86
C GLN A 153 18.92 -36.16 12.38
N GLU A 154 19.77 -36.97 13.03
CA GLU A 154 19.79 -37.08 14.48
C GLU A 154 20.56 -35.92 15.10
N GLY A 155 20.02 -35.31 16.14
CA GLY A 155 20.69 -34.29 16.94
C GLY A 155 20.32 -34.41 18.42
N GLU A 156 21.13 -33.81 19.29
CA GLU A 156 20.90 -33.77 20.74
C GLU A 156 20.43 -32.37 21.16
N ALA A 157 19.16 -32.28 21.52
CA ALA A 157 18.58 -31.09 22.13
C ALA A 157 18.85 -31.07 23.64
N PHE A 158 19.00 -29.89 24.23
CA PHE A 158 19.24 -29.73 25.67
C PHE A 158 18.45 -28.55 26.24
N VAL A 159 18.09 -28.69 27.51
CA VAL A 159 17.27 -27.71 28.24
C VAL A 159 18.14 -26.55 28.71
N VAL A 160 17.70 -25.32 28.41
CA VAL A 160 18.30 -24.08 28.96
C VAL A 160 17.44 -23.45 30.05
N ASN A 161 16.13 -23.70 30.04
CA ASN A 161 15.20 -23.26 31.08
C ASN A 161 14.10 -24.30 31.26
N ASP A 162 13.91 -24.80 32.48
CA ASP A 162 12.93 -25.84 32.84
C ASP A 162 11.73 -25.32 33.64
N GLN A 163 11.60 -24.01 33.84
CA GLN A 163 10.54 -23.42 34.68
C GLN A 163 9.19 -23.27 33.97
N HIS A 164 9.16 -23.40 32.64
CA HIS A 164 7.93 -23.23 31.85
C HIS A 164 7.11 -24.54 31.80
N PRO A 165 5.76 -24.50 31.80
CA PRO A 165 4.92 -25.71 31.80
C PRO A 165 5.17 -26.70 30.66
N SER A 166 5.67 -26.23 29.50
CA SER A 166 6.07 -27.10 28.38
C SER A 166 7.32 -27.96 28.69
N MET A 167 7.98 -27.74 29.82
CA MET A 167 9.20 -28.45 30.21
C MET A 167 8.95 -29.52 31.27
N ASP A 168 7.72 -29.68 31.75
CA ASP A 168 7.36 -30.72 32.71
C ASP A 168 7.64 -32.12 32.11
N GLY A 169 8.61 -32.84 32.70
CA GLY A 169 9.03 -34.16 32.24
C GLY A 169 9.88 -34.15 30.96
N PHE A 170 10.32 -32.99 30.48
CA PHE A 170 11.26 -32.89 29.36
C PHE A 170 12.66 -33.30 29.83
N PRO A 171 13.35 -34.24 29.15
CA PRO A 171 14.66 -34.71 29.61
C PRO A 171 15.73 -33.64 29.42
N LYS A 172 16.71 -33.57 30.33
CA LYS A 172 17.80 -32.56 30.28
C LYS A 172 18.57 -32.57 28.95
N LYS A 173 18.71 -33.77 28.36
CA LYS A 173 19.22 -34.01 27.02
C LYS A 173 18.24 -34.93 26.29
N TRP A 174 17.95 -34.62 25.04
CA TRP A 174 16.99 -35.35 24.21
C TRP A 174 17.57 -35.60 22.83
N LYS A 175 17.86 -36.87 22.54
CA LYS A 175 18.20 -37.29 21.18
C LYS A 175 16.92 -37.40 20.37
N ILE A 176 16.88 -36.70 19.24
CA ILE A 176 15.75 -36.72 18.33
C ILE A 176 16.25 -36.72 16.88
N LYS A 177 15.52 -37.43 16.01
CA LYS A 177 15.66 -37.37 14.56
C LYS A 177 14.55 -36.50 14.00
N ASP A 178 14.90 -35.34 13.46
CA ASP A 178 13.94 -34.37 12.89
C ASP A 178 14.68 -33.47 11.87
N GLU A 179 14.01 -32.46 11.32
CA GLU A 179 14.64 -31.36 10.58
C GLU A 179 14.82 -30.14 11.50
N PHE A 180 16.02 -29.56 11.56
CA PHE A 180 16.36 -28.49 12.51
C PHE A 180 16.60 -27.16 11.79
N TYR A 181 15.64 -26.24 11.79
CA TYR A 181 15.79 -24.96 11.09
C TYR A 181 16.83 -24.01 11.70
N ASP A 182 17.65 -23.41 10.84
CA ASP A 182 18.42 -22.20 11.14
C ASP A 182 17.51 -20.97 11.01
N PHE A 183 17.82 -19.93 11.79
CA PHE A 183 17.02 -18.72 11.83
C PHE A 183 17.81 -17.46 11.45
N LYS A 184 17.11 -16.50 10.83
CA LYS A 184 17.53 -15.11 10.69
C LYS A 184 16.57 -14.21 11.47
N ASN A 185 16.99 -12.98 11.77
CA ASN A 185 16.16 -12.00 12.49
C ASN A 185 15.56 -12.57 13.80
N PHE A 186 16.35 -13.39 14.51
CA PHE A 186 15.92 -14.00 15.76
C PHE A 186 15.68 -12.92 16.82
N ASN A 187 14.54 -12.97 17.50
CA ASN A 187 14.18 -12.02 18.55
C ASN A 187 14.88 -12.40 19.85
N ASP A 188 15.89 -11.63 20.24
CA ASP A 188 16.68 -11.84 21.46
C ASP A 188 15.89 -11.63 22.76
N LYS A 189 14.68 -11.07 22.69
CA LYS A 189 13.79 -10.86 23.85
C LYS A 189 12.89 -12.07 24.17
N VAL A 190 12.95 -13.15 23.39
CA VAL A 190 12.17 -14.36 23.69
C VAL A 190 12.83 -15.18 24.81
N ASN A 191 12.01 -15.95 25.53
CA ASN A 191 12.51 -16.85 26.57
C ASN A 191 12.79 -18.22 25.95
N VAL A 192 14.05 -18.50 25.64
CA VAL A 192 14.49 -19.79 25.08
C VAL A 192 14.37 -20.89 26.14
N LEU A 193 13.83 -22.05 25.75
CA LEU A 193 13.60 -23.21 26.60
C LEU A 193 14.53 -24.37 26.26
N VAL A 194 14.71 -24.62 24.97
CA VAL A 194 15.49 -25.74 24.42
C VAL A 194 16.42 -25.21 23.34
N LYS A 195 17.66 -25.70 23.33
CA LYS A 195 18.62 -25.51 22.23
C LYS A 195 19.02 -26.85 21.65
N ILE A 196 19.64 -26.85 20.47
CA ILE A 196 20.25 -28.05 19.87
C ILE A 196 21.77 -27.88 19.79
N ASP A 197 22.50 -28.97 20.02
CA ASP A 197 23.95 -29.00 19.88
C ASP A 197 24.35 -29.27 18.43
N GLU A 198 24.81 -28.24 17.72
CA GLU A 198 25.27 -28.35 16.33
C GLU A 198 26.45 -29.32 16.16
N LYS A 199 27.16 -29.72 17.23
CA LYS A 199 28.23 -30.73 17.15
C LYS A 199 27.69 -32.14 16.95
N THR A 200 26.37 -32.34 17.12
CA THR A 200 25.72 -33.65 17.02
C THR A 200 25.07 -33.91 15.67
N TYR A 201 25.04 -32.92 14.78
CA TYR A 201 24.50 -33.01 13.43
C TYR A 201 25.34 -32.17 12.44
N LYS A 202 24.99 -32.13 11.15
CA LYS A 202 25.80 -31.47 10.11
C LYS A 202 25.14 -30.21 9.56
N ASP A 203 25.99 -29.26 9.15
CA ASP A 203 25.67 -28.04 8.38
C ASP A 203 24.82 -26.97 9.09
N GLY A 204 24.77 -26.97 10.43
CA GLY A 204 24.14 -25.90 11.22
C GLY A 204 24.84 -24.54 11.04
N LYS A 205 24.09 -23.44 11.18
CA LYS A 205 24.58 -22.06 10.95
C LYS A 205 24.37 -21.11 12.13
N MET A 206 23.84 -21.59 13.25
CA MET A 206 23.54 -20.80 14.44
C MET A 206 24.63 -20.91 15.52
N GLY A 207 25.56 -21.86 15.38
CA GLY A 207 26.65 -22.11 16.32
C GLY A 207 26.15 -22.62 17.68
N ASP A 208 26.85 -22.28 18.76
CA ASP A 208 26.48 -22.71 20.13
C ASP A 208 25.13 -22.10 20.62
N ASN A 209 24.56 -21.15 19.87
CA ASN A 209 23.30 -20.50 20.22
C ASN A 209 22.21 -20.83 19.19
N HIS A 210 21.78 -22.09 19.15
CA HIS A 210 20.70 -22.58 18.28
C HIS A 210 19.41 -22.90 19.06
N PRO A 211 18.45 -21.96 19.18
CA PRO A 211 17.16 -22.19 19.84
C PRO A 211 16.27 -23.16 19.08
N MET A 212 15.59 -24.05 19.80
CA MET A 212 14.62 -25.00 19.26
C MET A 212 13.20 -24.82 19.81
N SER A 213 13.05 -24.18 20.97
CA SER A 213 11.73 -23.81 21.50
C SER A 213 11.86 -22.59 22.40
N TRP A 214 10.85 -21.72 22.36
CA TRP A 214 10.79 -20.49 23.16
C TRP A 214 9.35 -20.04 23.39
N TYR A 215 9.19 -19.10 24.32
CA TYR A 215 7.91 -18.44 24.60
C TYR A 215 8.11 -16.96 24.95
N HIS A 216 7.07 -16.16 24.74
CA HIS A 216 7.02 -14.76 25.20
C HIS A 216 5.59 -14.21 25.17
N GLU A 217 5.38 -13.09 25.83
CA GLU A 217 4.19 -12.26 25.62
C GLU A 217 4.46 -11.28 24.47
N PHE A 218 3.49 -11.10 23.59
CA PHE A 218 3.63 -10.25 22.41
C PHE A 218 2.33 -9.53 22.10
N ASP A 219 2.41 -8.20 22.04
CA ASP A 219 1.31 -7.31 21.64
C ASP A 219 -0.03 -7.70 22.29
N GLY A 220 -0.04 -7.89 23.62
CA GLY A 220 -1.22 -8.26 24.40
C GLY A 220 -1.48 -9.76 24.56
N GLY A 221 -0.97 -10.62 23.68
CA GLY A 221 -1.18 -12.07 23.66
C GLY A 221 0.02 -12.89 24.11
N LYS A 222 -0.12 -14.22 24.01
CA LYS A 222 0.93 -15.20 24.38
C LYS A 222 1.36 -16.02 23.17
N ALA A 223 2.67 -16.15 22.99
CA ALA A 223 3.28 -16.89 21.89
C ALA A 223 4.17 -18.02 22.42
N PHE A 224 3.96 -19.23 21.89
CA PHE A 224 4.83 -20.39 22.10
C PHE A 224 5.26 -20.95 20.75
N TYR A 225 6.53 -21.31 20.61
CA TYR A 225 7.06 -21.91 19.38
C TYR A 225 7.91 -23.14 19.69
N THR A 226 7.85 -24.11 18.78
CA THR A 226 8.73 -25.29 18.78
C THR A 226 9.15 -25.63 17.35
N ASN A 227 10.44 -25.82 17.12
CA ASN A 227 11.04 -26.15 15.81
C ASN A 227 10.85 -27.65 15.47
N PHE A 228 10.53 -28.50 16.44
CA PHE A 228 10.24 -29.91 16.19
C PHE A 228 8.90 -30.11 15.49
N GLY A 229 8.76 -31.18 14.71
CA GLY A 229 7.51 -31.52 14.01
C GLY A 229 7.60 -31.58 12.49
N HIS A 230 8.80 -31.81 11.92
CA HIS A 230 8.93 -32.13 10.50
C HIS A 230 8.45 -33.55 10.22
N GLU A 231 8.87 -34.52 11.04
CA GLU A 231 8.60 -35.94 10.86
C GLU A 231 7.28 -36.38 11.50
N ASP A 232 6.58 -37.34 10.87
CA ASP A 232 5.38 -37.98 11.41
C ASP A 232 5.63 -38.59 12.81
N ALA A 233 6.82 -39.16 12.99
CA ALA A 233 7.23 -39.80 14.24
C ALA A 233 7.31 -38.82 15.42
N THR A 234 7.56 -37.54 15.19
CA THR A 234 7.61 -36.51 16.24
C THR A 234 6.25 -36.38 16.92
N PHE A 235 5.15 -36.44 16.16
CA PHE A 235 3.78 -36.27 16.67
C PHE A 235 3.25 -37.44 17.50
N VAL A 236 3.95 -38.57 17.55
CA VAL A 236 3.66 -39.70 18.45
C VAL A 236 4.72 -39.88 19.54
N ASN A 237 5.77 -39.05 19.54
CA ASN A 237 6.81 -39.08 20.56
C ASN A 237 6.28 -38.51 21.90
N PRO A 238 6.32 -39.26 23.01
CA PRO A 238 5.74 -38.81 24.27
C PRO A 238 6.41 -37.55 24.85
N VAL A 239 7.70 -37.34 24.60
CA VAL A 239 8.42 -36.12 25.03
C VAL A 239 7.87 -34.90 24.29
N PHE A 240 7.76 -34.99 22.96
CA PHE A 240 7.23 -33.89 22.15
C PHE A 240 5.76 -33.60 22.45
N VAL A 241 4.91 -34.64 22.54
CA VAL A 241 3.48 -34.46 22.81
C VAL A 241 3.26 -33.77 24.15
N LYS A 242 4.01 -34.15 25.21
CA LYS A 242 3.93 -33.48 26.51
C LYS A 242 4.44 -32.04 26.45
N HIS A 243 5.52 -31.79 25.72
CA HIS A 243 6.07 -30.45 25.49
C HIS A 243 5.07 -29.53 24.79
N LEU A 244 4.49 -29.98 23.67
CA LEU A 244 3.47 -29.27 22.92
C LEU A 244 2.22 -29.01 23.78
N THR A 245 1.82 -29.97 24.60
CA THR A 245 0.68 -29.83 25.52
C THR A 245 0.89 -28.71 26.53
N GLY A 246 2.04 -28.70 27.21
CA GLY A 246 2.35 -27.66 28.19
C GLY A 246 2.48 -26.27 27.55
N GLY A 247 3.05 -26.19 26.35
CA GLY A 247 3.15 -24.95 25.58
C GLY A 247 1.78 -24.40 25.16
N LEU A 248 0.94 -25.27 24.60
CA LEU A 248 -0.42 -24.92 24.18
C LEU A 248 -1.28 -24.49 25.38
N ASN A 249 -1.22 -25.23 26.50
CA ASN A 249 -1.96 -24.89 27.71
C ASN A 249 -1.57 -23.52 28.28
N TRP A 250 -0.28 -23.18 28.24
CA TRP A 250 0.19 -21.87 28.69
C TRP A 250 -0.26 -20.73 27.76
N ALA A 251 -0.26 -20.98 26.44
CA ALA A 251 -0.63 -19.99 25.43
C ALA A 251 -2.15 -19.75 25.34
N MET A 252 -2.99 -20.74 25.70
CA MET A 252 -4.44 -20.61 25.63
C MET A 252 -4.98 -19.44 26.47
N ALA A 253 -5.68 -18.54 25.80
CA ALA A 253 -6.37 -17.42 26.41
C ALA A 253 -7.60 -17.87 27.22
N SER A 254 -7.73 -17.34 28.43
CA SER A 254 -8.94 -17.48 29.26
C SER A 254 -9.95 -16.35 29.03
N LYS A 255 -9.50 -15.24 28.43
CA LYS A 255 -10.28 -14.03 28.18
C LYS A 255 -9.70 -13.33 26.95
N LEU A 256 -10.56 -12.89 26.04
CA LEU A 256 -10.22 -11.98 24.95
C LEU A 256 -10.85 -10.61 25.23
N ASP A 257 -10.04 -9.55 25.25
CA ASP A 257 -10.45 -8.17 25.51
C ASP A 257 -10.17 -7.27 24.30
N TYR A 258 -11.11 -7.25 23.36
CA TYR A 258 -11.04 -6.46 22.13
C TYR A 258 -11.10 -4.95 22.36
N ALA A 259 -11.30 -4.47 23.60
CA ALA A 259 -11.09 -3.05 23.93
C ALA A 259 -9.61 -2.65 23.83
N LYS A 260 -8.70 -3.61 23.97
CA LYS A 260 -7.24 -3.41 23.86
C LYS A 260 -6.73 -3.53 22.43
N SER A 261 -7.52 -4.11 21.54
CA SER A 261 -7.18 -4.24 20.13
C SER A 261 -7.38 -2.93 19.39
N ARG A 262 -6.61 -2.75 18.32
CA ARG A 262 -6.86 -1.70 17.35
C ARG A 262 -8.33 -1.73 16.91
N PRO A 263 -9.03 -0.59 16.83
CA PRO A 263 -10.38 -0.56 16.29
C PRO A 263 -10.38 -0.94 14.81
N GLU A 264 -11.47 -1.57 14.36
CA GLU A 264 -11.65 -1.85 12.94
C GLU A 264 -11.70 -0.54 12.15
N GLU A 265 -10.98 -0.47 11.03
CA GLU A 265 -10.92 0.74 10.19
C GLU A 265 -12.32 1.22 9.75
N ASN A 266 -13.24 0.28 9.47
CA ASN A 266 -14.61 0.59 9.06
C ASN A 266 -15.47 1.26 10.15
N ARG A 267 -14.94 1.46 11.36
CA ARG A 267 -15.55 2.31 12.40
C ARG A 267 -15.19 3.78 12.22
N PHE A 268 -14.20 4.10 11.40
CA PHE A 268 -13.86 5.47 11.06
C PHE A 268 -14.56 5.87 9.77
N THR A 269 -15.04 7.11 9.72
CA THR A 269 -15.60 7.70 8.50
C THR A 269 -14.82 8.96 8.16
N LYS A 270 -14.14 8.96 7.01
CA LYS A 270 -13.53 10.16 6.42
C LYS A 270 -14.56 10.86 5.53
N LYS A 271 -15.00 12.05 5.94
CA LYS A 271 -15.89 12.92 5.16
C LYS A 271 -15.10 14.08 4.58
N VAL A 272 -15.07 14.19 3.25
CA VAL A 272 -14.48 15.35 2.56
C VAL A 272 -15.43 16.54 2.70
N LEU A 273 -14.92 17.66 3.23
CA LEU A 273 -15.68 18.89 3.51
C LEU A 273 -15.46 19.96 2.46
N ALA A 274 -14.26 20.04 1.89
CA ALA A 274 -13.91 20.92 0.78
C ALA A 274 -12.87 20.24 -0.11
N THR A 275 -12.88 20.57 -1.40
CA THR A 275 -11.92 20.07 -2.40
C THR A 275 -11.37 21.24 -3.22
N LYS A 276 -10.46 20.97 -4.16
CA LYS A 276 -9.89 21.98 -5.08
C LYS A 276 -9.14 23.09 -4.36
N LEU A 277 -8.45 22.75 -3.27
CA LEU A 277 -7.64 23.73 -2.54
C LEU A 277 -6.37 24.08 -3.34
N ASP A 278 -5.92 25.33 -3.20
CA ASP A 278 -4.76 25.88 -3.92
C ASP A 278 -3.57 25.95 -2.96
N GLU A 279 -2.79 24.88 -2.91
CA GLU A 279 -1.59 24.76 -2.07
C GLU A 279 -1.86 25.00 -0.57
N PRO A 280 -2.74 24.20 0.06
CA PRO A 280 -3.07 24.38 1.47
C PRO A 280 -1.84 24.11 2.37
N THR A 281 -1.68 24.87 3.45
CA THR A 281 -0.50 24.78 4.32
C THR A 281 -0.84 24.28 5.73
N GLU A 282 -1.51 25.07 6.57
CA GLU A 282 -1.83 24.72 7.97
C GLU A 282 -3.32 24.99 8.26
N LEU A 283 -3.91 24.23 9.19
CA LEU A 283 -5.27 24.41 9.69
C LEU A 283 -5.31 24.65 11.20
N VAL A 284 -6.42 25.22 11.66
CA VAL A 284 -6.77 25.27 13.07
C VAL A 284 -8.29 25.13 13.26
N VAL A 285 -8.70 24.26 14.16
CA VAL A 285 -10.10 23.98 14.49
C VAL A 285 -10.53 24.83 15.68
N LEU A 286 -11.57 25.65 15.49
CA LEU A 286 -12.15 26.49 16.53
C LEU A 286 -13.07 25.67 17.45
N ASP A 287 -13.34 26.20 18.65
CA ASP A 287 -14.21 25.58 19.66
C ASP A 287 -15.62 25.20 19.15
N ASP A 288 -16.12 25.93 18.15
CA ASP A 288 -17.43 25.71 17.52
C ASP A 288 -17.36 24.87 16.24
N GLN A 289 -16.25 24.15 16.03
CA GLN A 289 -15.93 23.30 14.87
C GLN A 289 -15.77 24.01 13.53
N ARG A 290 -15.81 25.35 13.50
CA ARG A 290 -15.31 26.06 12.32
C ARG A 290 -13.82 25.79 12.15
N VAL A 291 -13.36 25.71 10.90
CA VAL A 291 -11.95 25.43 10.61
C VAL A 291 -11.36 26.61 9.84
N LEU A 292 -10.36 27.26 10.41
CA LEU A 292 -9.52 28.19 9.67
C LEU A 292 -8.38 27.41 9.01
N PHE A 293 -8.03 27.73 7.78
CA PHE A 293 -6.89 27.13 7.10
C PHE A 293 -6.28 28.10 6.09
N THR A 294 -5.00 27.92 5.79
CA THR A 294 -4.24 28.78 4.88
C THR A 294 -3.89 28.09 3.58
N GLU A 295 -3.70 28.91 2.55
CA GLU A 295 -3.10 28.54 1.27
C GLU A 295 -1.82 29.34 1.07
N ARG A 296 -0.77 28.70 0.53
CA ARG A 296 0.58 29.29 0.42
C ARG A 296 0.59 30.66 -0.24
N LYS A 297 -0.30 30.91 -1.21
CA LYS A 297 -0.42 32.18 -1.93
C LYS A 297 -1.04 33.33 -1.13
N GLY A 298 -1.22 33.17 0.19
CA GLY A 298 -1.61 34.24 1.11
C GLY A 298 -3.08 34.20 1.55
N LYS A 299 -3.88 33.26 1.06
CA LYS A 299 -5.31 33.19 1.40
C LYS A 299 -5.50 32.54 2.76
N VAL A 300 -6.35 33.14 3.59
CA VAL A 300 -6.88 32.58 4.83
C VAL A 300 -8.36 32.28 4.61
N LYS A 301 -8.77 31.04 4.81
CA LYS A 301 -10.12 30.54 4.56
C LYS A 301 -10.75 29.98 5.83
N LEU A 302 -12.08 29.98 5.87
CA LEU A 302 -12.91 29.44 6.94
C LEU A 302 -13.91 28.44 6.37
N PHE A 303 -13.90 27.20 6.83
CA PHE A 303 -14.99 26.26 6.63
C PHE A 303 -15.99 26.36 7.78
N ASN A 304 -17.28 26.47 7.46
CA ASN A 304 -18.36 26.49 8.44
C ASN A 304 -19.18 25.19 8.37
N PRO A 305 -19.15 24.32 9.39
CA PRO A 305 -19.86 23.04 9.37
C PRO A 305 -21.38 23.18 9.35
N LYS A 306 -21.94 24.31 9.83
CA LYS A 306 -23.39 24.55 9.81
C LYS A 306 -23.92 24.83 8.41
N THR A 307 -23.11 25.47 7.56
CA THR A 307 -23.51 25.83 6.19
C THR A 307 -22.89 24.90 5.14
N GLY A 308 -21.84 24.16 5.49
CA GLY A 308 -21.05 23.35 4.56
C GLY A 308 -20.26 24.18 3.56
N LYS A 309 -20.02 25.47 3.82
CA LYS A 309 -19.36 26.40 2.88
C LYS A 309 -17.98 26.82 3.37
N VAL A 310 -17.09 27.04 2.41
CA VAL A 310 -15.80 27.71 2.60
C VAL A 310 -15.93 29.20 2.24
N LYS A 311 -15.37 30.07 3.08
CA LYS A 311 -15.33 31.52 2.88
C LYS A 311 -13.87 32.01 2.93
N LEU A 312 -13.50 32.91 2.03
CA LEU A 312 -12.25 33.68 2.16
C LEU A 312 -12.42 34.72 3.27
N VAL A 313 -11.55 34.69 4.27
CA VAL A 313 -11.63 35.57 5.46
C VAL A 313 -10.47 36.55 5.55
N GLY A 314 -9.40 36.35 4.79
CA GLY A 314 -8.28 37.29 4.67
C GLY A 314 -7.35 36.90 3.51
N GLU A 315 -6.58 37.86 3.01
CA GLU A 315 -5.58 37.64 1.96
C GLU A 315 -4.32 38.44 2.28
N VAL A 316 -3.31 37.77 2.82
CA VAL A 316 -2.02 38.33 3.21
C VAL A 316 -1.17 38.50 1.96
N PRO A 317 -0.67 39.71 1.65
CA PRO A 317 0.29 39.89 0.57
C PRO A 317 1.56 39.08 0.86
N VAL A 318 1.96 38.21 -0.07
CA VAL A 318 3.12 37.33 0.11
C VAL A 318 4.01 37.25 -1.12
N TYR A 319 5.28 36.96 -0.90
CA TYR A 319 6.21 36.49 -1.94
C TYR A 319 5.97 35.01 -2.21
N THR A 320 5.74 34.64 -3.48
CA THR A 320 5.24 33.31 -3.87
C THR A 320 6.18 32.48 -4.74
N LYS A 321 7.41 32.94 -4.98
CA LYS A 321 8.40 32.13 -5.72
C LYS A 321 8.98 31.05 -4.81
N GLN A 322 9.43 29.94 -5.42
CA GLN A 322 9.91 28.74 -4.71
C GLN A 322 8.88 28.26 -3.66
N GLU A 323 9.32 27.85 -2.48
CA GLU A 323 8.49 27.35 -1.37
C GLU A 323 7.91 28.46 -0.48
N TYR A 324 8.29 29.72 -0.72
CA TYR A 324 7.91 30.86 0.11
C TYR A 324 6.44 31.26 -0.05
N GLY A 325 5.87 31.89 0.97
CA GLY A 325 4.45 32.25 1.01
C GLY A 325 3.92 32.33 2.43
N LEU A 326 2.63 32.05 2.62
CA LEU A 326 1.98 31.90 3.92
C LEU A 326 2.08 30.45 4.41
N MET A 327 3.00 30.21 5.35
CA MET A 327 3.36 28.88 5.83
C MET A 327 2.59 28.47 7.09
N GLY A 328 2.53 29.41 8.05
CA GLY A 328 2.06 29.13 9.40
C GLY A 328 0.71 29.76 9.72
N LEU A 329 -0.13 29.04 10.46
CA LEU A 329 -1.39 29.50 11.04
C LEU A 329 -1.60 28.84 12.41
N ASN A 330 -1.86 29.65 13.44
CA ASN A 330 -2.50 29.14 14.67
C ASN A 330 -3.32 30.25 15.34
N ILE A 331 -4.15 29.89 16.31
CA ILE A 331 -4.87 30.84 17.16
C ILE A 331 -4.20 30.96 18.52
N ASP A 332 -4.36 32.09 19.20
CA ASP A 332 -3.92 32.22 20.58
C ASP A 332 -4.65 31.21 21.49
N PRO A 333 -4.02 30.61 22.51
CA PRO A 333 -4.71 29.74 23.46
C PRO A 333 -5.91 30.40 24.15
N ASN A 334 -5.94 31.74 24.25
CA ASN A 334 -7.06 32.51 24.77
C ASN A 334 -7.95 33.13 23.68
N PHE A 335 -7.95 32.56 22.46
CA PHE A 335 -8.70 33.04 21.29
C PHE A 335 -10.16 33.40 21.59
N LYS A 336 -10.83 32.63 22.46
CA LYS A 336 -12.22 32.89 22.88
C LYS A 336 -12.43 34.33 23.38
N THR A 337 -11.41 34.92 24.01
CA THR A 337 -11.43 36.27 24.58
C THR A 337 -10.72 37.30 23.70
N ASN A 338 -9.52 37.00 23.22
CA ASN A 338 -8.67 38.00 22.58
C ASN A 338 -8.78 38.04 21.05
N LYS A 339 -9.35 36.99 20.44
CA LYS A 339 -9.51 36.83 18.98
C LYS A 339 -8.21 37.07 18.21
N LEU A 340 -7.08 36.62 18.75
CA LEU A 340 -5.78 36.75 18.10
C LEU A 340 -5.45 35.51 17.27
N ILE A 341 -5.05 35.74 16.03
CA ILE A 341 -4.48 34.72 15.15
C ILE A 341 -3.01 35.04 14.89
N TYR A 342 -2.19 34.00 14.71
CA TYR A 342 -0.77 34.07 14.44
C TYR A 342 -0.50 33.49 13.06
N MET A 343 0.32 34.19 12.27
CA MET A 343 0.70 33.74 10.94
C MET A 343 2.20 33.88 10.74
N TYR A 344 2.80 32.90 10.06
CA TYR A 344 4.20 32.94 9.63
C TYR A 344 4.26 33.00 8.11
N TYR A 345 4.83 34.07 7.56
CA TYR A 345 4.75 34.32 6.12
C TYR A 345 5.91 35.11 5.55
N SER A 346 6.05 35.01 4.23
CA SER A 346 7.03 35.74 3.43
C SER A 346 6.43 37.05 2.89
N PRO A 347 6.72 38.23 3.46
CA PRO A 347 6.22 39.49 2.91
C PRO A 347 6.73 39.72 1.48
N PRO A 348 6.03 40.53 0.65
CA PRO A 348 6.53 40.96 -0.65
C PRO A 348 7.88 41.66 -0.46
N SER A 349 8.87 41.35 -1.29
CA SER A 349 10.22 41.89 -1.13
C SER A 349 10.51 42.98 -2.17
N THR A 350 11.09 44.09 -1.70
CA THR A 350 11.81 45.07 -2.50
C THR A 350 13.33 44.91 -2.23
N GLU A 351 13.87 43.73 -2.49
CA GLU A 351 15.29 43.29 -2.39
C GLU A 351 16.06 43.49 -1.07
N LYS A 352 15.76 44.49 -0.22
CA LYS A 352 16.50 44.78 1.02
C LYS A 352 16.04 44.02 2.25
N ASP A 353 14.76 43.62 2.31
CA ASP A 353 14.22 42.78 3.39
C ASP A 353 13.63 41.51 2.80
N THR A 354 14.27 40.39 3.12
CA THR A 354 13.88 39.04 2.71
C THR A 354 13.34 38.22 3.86
N ALA A 355 13.31 38.76 5.09
CA ALA A 355 12.96 38.01 6.27
C ALA A 355 11.54 37.44 6.21
N GLN A 356 11.35 36.30 6.85
CA GLN A 356 10.03 35.76 7.17
C GLN A 356 9.50 36.44 8.43
N HIS A 357 8.19 36.70 8.49
CA HIS A 357 7.54 37.36 9.61
C HIS A 357 6.68 36.38 10.38
N LEU A 358 6.91 36.26 11.69
CA LEU A 358 5.92 35.78 12.64
C LEU A 358 5.13 36.98 13.15
N SER A 359 3.89 37.10 12.71
CA SER A 359 3.01 38.22 13.08
C SER A 359 1.73 37.72 13.72
N ARG A 360 1.05 38.60 14.47
CA ARG A 360 -0.31 38.36 14.94
C ARG A 360 -1.29 39.42 14.45
N PHE A 361 -2.56 39.02 14.36
CA PHE A 361 -3.67 39.82 13.83
C PHE A 361 -4.93 39.62 14.67
N LYS A 362 -5.84 40.59 14.65
CA LYS A 362 -7.19 40.44 15.19
C LYS A 362 -8.12 39.75 14.19
N TYR A 363 -8.96 38.86 14.71
CA TYR A 363 -10.04 38.20 13.97
C TYR A 363 -11.41 38.73 14.44
N ASP A 364 -12.25 39.13 13.50
CA ASP A 364 -13.66 39.49 13.75
C ASP A 364 -14.51 38.23 13.51
N ASP A 365 -14.94 37.59 14.60
CA ASP A 365 -15.72 36.35 14.57
C ASP A 365 -17.21 36.56 14.31
N VAL A 366 -17.68 37.82 14.28
CA VAL A 366 -19.03 38.19 13.87
C VAL A 366 -19.08 38.30 12.35
N LYS A 367 -18.06 38.90 11.74
CA LYS A 367 -17.97 39.06 10.28
C LYS A 367 -17.25 37.92 9.58
N ASP A 368 -16.61 37.02 10.32
CA ASP A 368 -15.67 36.03 9.82
C ASP A 368 -14.60 36.69 8.93
N THR A 369 -13.81 37.62 9.49
CA THR A 369 -12.76 38.34 8.76
C THR A 369 -11.50 38.56 9.58
N VAL A 370 -10.33 38.41 8.96
CA VAL A 370 -9.03 38.80 9.51
C VAL A 370 -8.82 40.29 9.29
N LEU A 371 -8.49 41.03 10.35
CA LEU A 371 -8.22 42.46 10.29
C LEU A 371 -6.72 42.69 10.00
N LEU A 372 -6.32 42.66 8.73
CA LEU A 372 -4.92 42.74 8.32
C LEU A 372 -4.21 44.04 8.76
N SER A 373 -4.95 45.14 8.92
CA SER A 373 -4.42 46.42 9.42
C SER A 373 -3.98 46.38 10.89
N THR A 374 -4.26 45.30 11.61
CA THR A 374 -3.91 45.12 13.04
C THR A 374 -2.62 44.33 13.25
N GLU A 375 -1.81 44.17 12.20
CA GLU A 375 -0.57 43.41 12.26
C GLU A 375 0.36 43.91 13.38
N GLU A 376 0.87 42.96 14.16
CA GLU A 376 2.03 43.15 15.00
C GLU A 376 3.07 42.07 14.71
N VAL A 377 4.26 42.48 14.24
CA VAL A 377 5.39 41.59 13.94
C VAL A 377 6.11 41.24 15.25
N LEU A 378 6.11 39.97 15.62
CA LEU A 378 6.77 39.49 16.86
C LEU A 378 8.24 39.15 16.63
N LEU A 379 8.54 38.45 15.53
CA LEU A 379 9.87 37.91 15.26
C LEU A 379 10.08 37.85 13.75
N THR A 380 11.30 38.18 13.31
CA THR A 380 11.72 38.06 11.92
C THR A 380 12.86 37.05 11.79
N VAL A 381 12.83 36.24 10.72
CA VAL A 381 13.84 35.22 10.41
C VAL A 381 14.43 35.49 9.03
N PRO A 382 15.69 35.97 8.94
CA PRO A 382 16.33 36.27 7.66
C PRO A 382 16.50 35.04 6.77
N VAL A 383 16.31 35.18 5.46
CA VAL A 383 16.53 34.14 4.42
C VAL A 383 17.17 34.75 3.16
N LYS A 384 17.77 33.97 2.27
CA LYS A 384 18.49 34.44 1.07
C LYS A 384 17.58 34.81 -0.11
N ARG A 385 16.50 34.03 -0.34
CA ARG A 385 15.57 34.11 -1.50
C ARG A 385 16.22 34.09 -2.90
N THR A 386 17.49 33.68 -3.02
CA THR A 386 18.21 33.55 -4.31
C THR A 386 17.93 32.23 -5.02
N ASP A 387 17.63 31.19 -4.27
CA ASP A 387 17.43 29.80 -4.69
C ASP A 387 16.53 29.07 -3.69
N CYS A 388 16.11 27.85 -4.01
CA CYS A 388 15.35 26.97 -3.10
C CYS A 388 16.26 26.43 -1.98
N CYS A 389 15.80 26.07 -0.77
CA CYS A 389 14.48 25.60 -0.29
C CYS A 389 14.47 25.57 1.26
N HIS A 390 13.41 25.01 1.86
CA HIS A 390 13.24 24.68 3.29
C HIS A 390 12.74 25.87 4.12
N THR A 391 11.44 26.12 4.06
CA THR A 391 10.81 27.21 4.80
C THR A 391 10.46 26.84 6.24
N GLY A 392 10.16 25.57 6.52
CA GLY A 392 9.47 25.18 7.75
C GLY A 392 8.17 25.98 7.91
N GLY A 393 7.96 26.54 9.09
CA GLY A 393 6.97 27.60 9.31
C GLY A 393 5.71 27.20 10.07
N SER A 394 5.68 26.02 10.68
CA SER A 394 4.58 25.59 11.53
C SER A 394 4.57 26.31 12.87
N ILE A 395 3.36 26.60 13.37
CA ILE A 395 3.15 27.24 14.66
C ILE A 395 2.40 26.27 15.59
N ALA A 396 2.95 25.99 16.77
CA ALA A 396 2.29 25.20 17.80
C ALA A 396 2.37 25.87 19.18
N TRP A 397 1.53 25.41 20.11
CA TRP A 397 1.49 25.91 21.49
C TRP A 397 1.68 24.77 22.48
N ASP A 398 2.39 25.02 23.57
CA ASP A 398 2.35 24.14 24.74
C ASP A 398 1.21 24.53 25.71
N ALA A 399 0.92 23.66 26.67
CA ALA A 399 -0.09 23.89 27.70
C ALA A 399 0.25 25.09 28.63
N LYS A 400 1.50 25.54 28.64
CA LYS A 400 1.95 26.73 29.38
C LYS A 400 1.75 28.01 28.56
N GLY A 401 1.29 27.91 27.31
CA GLY A 401 1.06 28.98 26.36
C GLY A 401 2.34 29.58 25.78
N ASN A 402 3.43 28.81 25.68
CA ASN A 402 4.59 29.17 24.87
C ASN A 402 4.30 28.84 23.40
N LEU A 403 4.69 29.73 22.50
CA LEU A 403 4.61 29.54 21.06
C LEU A 403 5.90 28.89 20.56
N TYR A 404 5.73 27.81 19.80
CA TYR A 404 6.78 27.14 19.05
C TYR A 404 6.64 27.50 17.57
N LEU A 405 7.77 27.84 16.93
CA LEU A 405 7.85 28.15 15.50
C LEU A 405 8.96 27.31 14.87
N SER A 406 8.63 26.52 13.84
CA SER A 406 9.65 25.84 13.06
C SER A 406 10.22 26.72 11.96
N THR A 407 11.52 26.64 11.73
CA THR A 407 12.22 27.41 10.69
C THR A 407 13.16 26.49 9.93
N GLY A 408 13.04 26.49 8.60
CA GLY A 408 13.97 25.73 7.77
C GLY A 408 15.33 26.44 7.64
N ASP A 409 16.30 25.70 7.13
CA ASP A 409 17.71 26.08 7.11
C ASP A 409 18.09 27.01 5.96
N ASP A 410 17.27 27.07 4.90
CA ASP A 410 17.52 27.84 3.69
C ASP A 410 18.80 27.39 2.95
N VAL A 411 19.13 26.08 3.00
CA VAL A 411 20.32 25.48 2.39
C VAL A 411 19.98 24.17 1.67
N ASN A 412 20.24 24.07 0.36
CA ASN A 412 20.00 22.83 -0.40
C ASN A 412 21.25 21.92 -0.47
N PRO A 413 21.07 20.59 -0.48
CA PRO A 413 22.18 19.63 -0.50
C PRO A 413 22.69 19.29 -1.90
N PHE A 414 22.13 19.86 -2.97
CA PHE A 414 22.36 19.39 -4.33
C PHE A 414 23.80 19.61 -4.81
N GLN A 415 24.42 20.73 -4.43
CA GLN A 415 25.84 20.97 -4.71
C GLN A 415 26.79 20.23 -3.76
N SER A 416 26.22 19.49 -2.80
CA SER A 416 26.90 18.53 -1.94
C SER A 416 26.62 17.09 -2.36
N ASN A 417 26.12 16.86 -3.57
CA ASN A 417 25.73 15.54 -4.11
C ASN A 417 24.68 14.81 -3.23
N GLY A 418 23.83 15.56 -2.54
CA GLY A 418 22.79 14.99 -1.66
C GLY A 418 23.28 14.57 -0.26
N TYR A 419 24.55 14.79 0.09
CA TYR A 419 25.05 14.60 1.46
C TYR A 419 24.89 15.89 2.29
N GLY A 420 25.32 15.85 3.57
CA GLY A 420 25.35 17.03 4.44
C GLY A 420 26.05 18.23 3.78
N PRO A 421 25.36 19.39 3.62
CA PRO A 421 25.93 20.57 2.98
C PRO A 421 26.84 21.32 3.94
N ILE A 422 28.15 21.31 3.65
CA ILE A 422 29.22 21.93 4.46
C ILE A 422 30.25 22.67 3.57
N ASP A 423 29.79 23.38 2.53
CA ASP A 423 30.68 24.05 1.56
C ASP A 423 31.25 25.37 2.09
N GLU A 424 32.43 25.30 2.71
CA GLU A 424 33.09 26.42 3.40
C GLU A 424 33.83 27.41 2.48
N ARG A 425 33.77 27.23 1.16
CA ARG A 425 34.50 28.10 0.23
C ARG A 425 33.94 29.54 0.25
N PRO A 426 34.77 30.57 0.03
CA PRO A 426 34.30 31.96 -0.05
C PRO A 426 33.21 32.16 -1.11
N GLY A 427 32.12 32.88 -0.77
CA GLY A 427 30.98 33.11 -1.67
C GLY A 427 30.03 31.91 -1.80
N ARG A 428 30.19 30.89 -0.94
CA ARG A 428 29.38 29.67 -0.90
C ARG A 428 28.58 29.52 0.39
N GLU A 429 28.39 30.60 1.13
CA GLU A 429 27.71 30.65 2.43
C GLU A 429 26.26 30.10 2.38
N GLY A 430 25.63 30.12 1.20
CA GLY A 430 24.28 29.59 0.95
C GLY A 430 24.21 28.07 0.74
N TRP A 431 25.36 27.38 0.72
CA TRP A 431 25.52 25.92 0.58
C TRP A 431 26.22 25.29 1.79
N ASP A 432 26.34 26.05 2.88
CA ASP A 432 26.96 25.64 4.13
C ASP A 432 25.90 25.61 5.24
N GLY A 433 25.36 24.43 5.53
CA GLY A 433 24.38 24.24 6.61
C GLY A 433 24.98 24.50 8.00
N GLN A 434 26.31 24.57 8.11
CA GLN A 434 26.98 24.96 9.36
C GLN A 434 26.76 26.43 9.68
N HIS A 435 26.50 27.27 8.67
CA HIS A 435 26.16 28.68 8.81
C HIS A 435 24.74 28.89 9.36
N THR A 436 23.86 27.88 9.24
CA THR A 436 22.45 27.94 9.61
C THR A 436 22.10 26.92 10.69
N SER A 437 21.81 25.67 10.34
CA SER A 437 21.31 24.63 11.24
C SER A 437 22.19 24.40 12.46
N SER A 438 23.52 24.36 12.27
CA SER A 438 24.50 24.18 13.36
C SER A 438 25.13 25.49 13.88
N ASN A 439 24.57 26.65 13.53
CA ASN A 439 25.00 27.94 14.05
C ASN A 439 24.11 28.37 15.22
N THR A 440 24.70 28.56 16.40
CA THR A 440 23.99 28.96 17.63
C THR A 440 23.49 30.41 17.59
N ASN A 441 24.01 31.23 16.68
CA ASN A 441 23.66 32.62 16.49
C ASN A 441 22.71 32.86 15.29
N SER A 442 22.14 31.79 14.72
CA SER A 442 21.19 31.84 13.61
C SER A 442 19.81 31.32 14.02
N LEU A 443 18.73 31.92 13.51
CA LEU A 443 17.37 31.44 13.70
C LEU A 443 16.91 30.44 12.63
N ARG A 444 17.73 30.18 11.60
CA ARG A 444 17.43 29.22 10.52
C ARG A 444 17.80 27.80 10.91
N GLY A 445 17.01 26.82 10.47
CA GLY A 445 17.20 25.40 10.79
C GLY A 445 17.01 25.12 12.28
N LYS A 446 15.90 25.60 12.85
CA LYS A 446 15.57 25.53 14.28
C LYS A 446 14.09 25.18 14.52
N VAL A 447 13.78 24.84 15.77
CA VAL A 447 12.46 25.15 16.34
C VAL A 447 12.66 26.16 17.47
N LEU A 448 12.05 27.32 17.30
CA LEU A 448 12.13 28.46 18.21
C LEU A 448 10.99 28.38 19.24
N ARG A 449 11.23 28.86 20.44
CA ARG A 449 10.22 28.91 21.51
C ARG A 449 10.21 30.27 22.20
N ILE A 450 9.10 30.97 22.11
CA ILE A 450 8.89 32.30 22.69
C ILE A 450 7.58 32.34 23.49
N LYS A 451 7.41 33.36 24.32
CA LYS A 451 6.15 33.62 25.03
C LYS A 451 5.57 34.96 24.60
N PRO A 452 4.63 34.99 23.63
CA PRO A 452 4.01 36.24 23.19
C PRO A 452 3.37 37.04 24.34
N ARG A 453 3.53 38.36 24.34
CA ARG A 453 2.94 39.30 25.31
C ARG A 453 1.64 39.90 24.77
N TYR A 454 0.54 39.83 25.51
CA TYR A 454 -0.73 40.49 25.20
C TYR A 454 -1.42 40.95 26.49
N GLY A 455 -2.40 41.86 26.39
CA GLY A 455 -3.18 42.35 27.53
C GLY A 455 -2.28 42.92 28.64
N ASP A 456 -2.49 42.50 29.88
CA ASP A 456 -1.74 42.97 31.06
C ASP A 456 -0.24 42.70 30.97
N ARG A 457 0.18 41.61 30.29
CA ARG A 457 1.60 41.31 30.04
C ARG A 457 2.25 42.30 29.07
N ARG A 458 1.45 43.05 28.32
CA ARG A 458 1.91 44.19 27.51
C ARG A 458 1.81 45.52 28.28
N ALA A 459 0.79 45.70 29.10
CA ALA A 459 0.57 46.94 29.85
C ALA A 459 1.65 47.21 30.91
N ASN A 460 2.24 46.17 31.49
CA ASN A 460 3.20 46.27 32.59
C ASN A 460 4.68 46.22 32.14
N MET A 461 5.01 46.78 30.97
CA MET A 461 6.37 46.77 30.41
C MET A 461 7.32 47.75 31.11
N PRO A 462 8.47 47.30 31.64
CA PRO A 462 9.59 48.19 31.94
C PRO A 462 10.32 48.52 30.62
N GLY A 463 10.03 49.68 30.03
CA GLY A 463 10.91 50.37 29.07
C GLY A 463 11.28 49.68 27.74
N GLY A 464 10.55 48.69 27.23
CA GLY A 464 10.91 47.97 25.99
C GLY A 464 9.79 47.82 24.96
N THR A 465 10.16 47.75 23.67
CA THR A 465 9.27 47.50 22.51
C THR A 465 9.09 46.01 22.17
N ASN A 466 9.72 45.09 22.91
CA ASN A 466 9.70 43.66 22.59
C ASN A 466 8.33 43.01 22.90
N LEU A 467 7.76 42.30 21.91
CA LEU A 467 6.40 41.73 21.96
C LEU A 467 6.34 40.30 22.52
N TYR A 468 7.46 39.75 22.99
CA TYR A 468 7.52 38.43 23.60
C TYR A 468 8.57 38.36 24.73
N ASP A 469 8.43 37.35 25.59
CA ASP A 469 9.43 36.93 26.57
C ASP A 469 10.17 35.67 26.09
N ILE A 470 11.38 35.45 26.60
CA ILE A 470 12.11 34.17 26.44
C ILE A 470 11.70 33.22 27.57
N PRO A 471 11.11 32.05 27.26
CA PRO A 471 10.79 31.04 28.27
C PRO A 471 12.05 30.40 28.85
N GLU A 472 12.01 30.07 30.14
CA GLU A 472 13.06 29.25 30.77
C GLU A 472 13.16 27.85 30.15
N GLY A 473 14.38 27.32 30.07
CA GLY A 473 14.66 25.99 29.51
C GLY A 473 14.79 25.94 27.99
N ASN A 474 14.94 27.11 27.33
CA ASN A 474 15.49 27.16 25.97
C ASN A 474 16.95 26.70 25.99
N LEU A 475 17.48 26.31 24.82
CA LEU A 475 18.81 25.70 24.70
C LEU A 475 19.91 26.64 25.22
N PHE A 476 19.74 27.95 25.00
CA PHE A 476 20.66 28.98 25.44
C PHE A 476 19.95 29.99 26.36
N PRO A 477 20.48 30.26 27.56
CA PRO A 477 19.98 31.31 28.43
C PRO A 477 20.07 32.71 27.80
N PRO A 478 19.16 33.65 28.15
CA PRO A 478 19.31 35.05 27.76
C PRO A 478 20.65 35.64 28.20
N GLY A 479 21.34 36.32 27.28
CA GLY A 479 22.65 36.94 27.54
C GLY A 479 23.85 36.03 27.31
N THR A 480 23.66 34.77 26.92
CA THR A 480 24.77 33.90 26.51
C THR A 480 25.38 34.41 25.19
N ASP A 481 26.68 34.72 25.23
CA ASP A 481 27.39 35.33 24.10
C ASP A 481 27.39 34.43 22.85
N LYS A 482 27.25 35.02 21.66
CA LYS A 482 27.16 34.33 20.36
C LYS A 482 26.04 33.28 20.25
N THR A 483 24.95 33.47 20.98
CA THR A 483 23.78 32.57 20.90
C THR A 483 22.47 33.33 20.78
N ARG A 484 21.44 32.65 20.26
CA ARG A 484 20.06 33.15 20.20
C ARG A 484 19.22 32.47 21.30
N PRO A 485 18.70 33.23 22.28
CA PRO A 485 17.94 32.67 23.38
C PRO A 485 16.56 32.14 22.97
N GLU A 486 16.10 32.44 21.75
CA GLU A 486 14.85 31.90 21.19
C GLU A 486 14.94 30.41 20.83
N ILE A 487 16.14 29.85 20.69
CA ILE A 487 16.37 28.48 20.21
C ILE A 487 15.95 27.46 21.28
N TYR A 488 15.01 26.59 20.95
CA TYR A 488 14.67 25.41 21.76
C TYR A 488 15.27 24.13 21.15
N VAL A 489 15.10 23.93 19.85
CA VAL A 489 15.73 22.86 19.07
C VAL A 489 16.67 23.49 18.04
N MET A 490 17.87 22.93 17.94
CA MET A 490 18.88 23.28 16.94
C MET A 490 19.22 22.09 16.05
N GLY A 491 19.71 22.33 14.84
CA GLY A 491 20.24 21.27 13.97
C GLY A 491 19.15 20.54 13.20
N THR A 492 18.18 21.29 12.65
CA THR A 492 17.14 20.76 11.76
C THR A 492 17.35 21.28 10.33
N ARG A 493 16.84 20.58 9.31
CA ARG A 493 16.92 21.01 7.91
C ARG A 493 15.64 21.72 7.48
N ASN A 494 14.55 20.95 7.39
CA ASN A 494 13.22 21.42 7.01
C ASN A 494 12.17 20.83 7.97
N PRO A 495 12.08 21.34 9.22
CA PRO A 495 11.09 20.91 10.20
C PRO A 495 9.68 21.39 9.81
N TYR A 496 9.04 20.72 8.84
CA TYR A 496 7.90 21.30 8.11
C TYR A 496 6.64 21.42 8.97
N ARG A 497 6.23 20.34 9.63
CA ARG A 497 5.09 20.35 10.58
C ARG A 497 5.51 19.89 11.96
N ILE A 498 5.10 20.65 12.98
CA ILE A 498 5.42 20.40 14.38
C ILE A 498 4.15 20.19 15.20
N SER A 499 4.30 19.51 16.33
CA SER A 499 3.22 19.26 17.29
C SER A 499 3.79 19.21 18.70
N VAL A 500 3.05 19.76 19.66
CA VAL A 500 3.44 19.72 21.07
C VAL A 500 2.38 18.92 21.83
N ASP A 501 2.82 17.86 22.50
CA ASP A 501 1.96 17.10 23.40
C ASP A 501 1.58 17.96 24.61
N GLN A 502 0.28 18.17 24.81
CA GLN A 502 -0.24 19.01 25.88
C GLN A 502 -0.10 18.39 27.27
N HIS A 503 0.10 17.08 27.38
CA HIS A 503 0.28 16.38 28.66
C HIS A 503 1.73 16.31 29.08
N THR A 504 2.62 15.93 28.16
CA THR A 504 4.05 15.72 28.46
C THR A 504 4.91 16.96 28.20
N GLY A 505 4.46 17.88 27.34
CA GLY A 505 5.24 19.00 26.84
C GLY A 505 6.31 18.60 25.81
N TYR A 506 6.30 17.34 25.34
CA TYR A 506 7.24 16.88 24.32
C TYR A 506 6.89 17.50 22.97
N LEU A 507 7.92 17.96 22.27
CA LEU A 507 7.82 18.52 20.92
C LEU A 507 8.14 17.42 19.90
N TYR A 508 7.30 17.28 18.89
CA TYR A 508 7.48 16.39 17.75
C TYR A 508 7.56 17.20 16.46
N TRP A 509 8.39 16.76 15.51
CA TRP A 509 8.43 17.34 14.16
C TRP A 509 8.86 16.30 13.14
N GLY A 510 8.42 16.48 11.91
CA GLY A 510 9.02 15.81 10.77
C GLY A 510 10.08 16.71 10.13
N ASP A 511 11.23 16.13 9.78
CA ASP A 511 12.36 16.82 9.16
C ASP A 511 12.74 16.12 7.85
N VAL A 512 12.67 16.86 6.75
CA VAL A 512 13.05 16.34 5.42
C VAL A 512 14.55 16.45 5.28
N GLY A 513 15.26 15.32 5.14
CA GLY A 513 16.72 15.29 5.06
C GLY A 513 17.29 15.30 3.64
N PRO A 514 18.62 15.13 3.47
CA PRO A 514 19.31 15.40 2.21
C PRO A 514 19.27 14.21 1.22
N ASP A 515 19.50 14.42 -0.08
CA ASP A 515 19.03 13.49 -1.13
C ASP A 515 19.98 12.37 -1.60
N ALA A 516 21.06 12.07 -0.88
CA ALA A 516 21.97 11.00 -1.27
C ALA A 516 21.28 9.62 -1.23
N SER A 517 21.32 8.87 -2.33
CA SER A 517 20.68 7.55 -2.42
C SER A 517 21.47 6.42 -1.71
N ASN A 518 22.79 6.57 -1.64
CA ASN A 518 23.71 5.53 -1.14
C ASN A 518 24.67 6.11 -0.10
N ASP A 519 25.18 5.25 0.78
CA ASP A 519 26.27 5.61 1.68
C ASP A 519 27.56 5.75 0.86
N ASP A 520 28.44 6.67 1.26
CA ASP A 520 29.75 6.86 0.64
C ASP A 520 30.83 6.99 1.74
N PRO A 521 31.83 6.10 1.80
CA PRO A 521 32.90 6.16 2.80
C PRO A 521 33.65 7.50 2.88
N LYS A 522 33.64 8.31 1.81
CA LYS A 522 34.29 9.61 1.73
C LYS A 522 33.40 10.78 2.14
N ARG A 523 32.07 10.60 2.17
CA ARG A 523 31.10 11.66 2.43
C ARG A 523 30.25 11.41 3.65
N GLY A 524 29.92 10.15 3.94
CA GLY A 524 29.10 9.72 5.06
C GLY A 524 27.84 8.96 4.63
N PRO A 525 26.81 8.91 5.49
CA PRO A 525 25.60 8.14 5.23
C PRO A 525 24.77 8.73 4.09
N ARG A 526 23.94 7.88 3.46
CA ARG A 526 22.84 8.29 2.60
C ARG A 526 21.86 9.20 3.33
N GLY A 527 20.96 9.82 2.58
CA GLY A 527 19.90 10.64 3.13
C GLY A 527 18.91 9.86 3.98
N TYR A 528 18.33 10.51 4.99
CA TYR A 528 17.15 10.03 5.74
C TYR A 528 16.17 11.18 5.95
N ASP A 529 14.87 10.90 5.91
CA ASP A 529 13.89 11.75 6.58
C ASP A 529 13.73 11.27 8.01
N GLU A 530 13.36 12.19 8.89
CA GLU A 530 13.28 11.96 10.32
C GLU A 530 11.93 12.41 10.86
N VAL A 531 11.34 11.59 11.74
CA VAL A 531 10.36 12.05 12.70
C VAL A 531 11.07 12.13 14.04
N ASN A 532 11.08 13.32 14.63
CA ASN A 532 11.91 13.66 15.78
C ASN A 532 11.05 13.92 17.03
N GLN A 533 11.68 13.78 18.20
CA GLN A 533 11.09 14.04 19.51
C GLN A 533 12.08 14.78 20.41
N ALA A 534 11.69 15.95 20.90
CA ALA A 534 12.42 16.71 21.89
C ALA A 534 11.69 16.67 23.24
N ARG A 535 12.22 15.86 24.16
CA ARG A 535 11.77 15.82 25.57
C ARG A 535 12.23 17.04 26.37
N LYS A 536 13.27 17.72 25.88
CA LYS A 536 13.85 18.97 26.37
C LYS A 536 14.57 19.66 25.21
N ALA A 537 14.98 20.91 25.40
CA ALA A 537 15.82 21.63 24.44
C ALA A 537 17.11 20.87 24.10
N GLY A 538 17.57 20.94 22.86
CA GLY A 538 18.75 20.19 22.41
C GLY A 538 19.20 20.46 20.97
N TYR A 539 20.35 19.91 20.61
CA TYR A 539 20.90 19.88 19.26
C TYR A 539 20.62 18.53 18.61
N PHE A 540 20.01 18.50 17.43
CA PHE A 540 19.57 17.30 16.70
C PHE A 540 20.41 17.03 15.45
N GLY A 541 21.55 17.68 15.34
CA GLY A 541 22.69 17.17 14.59
C GLY A 541 22.89 17.66 13.17
N TYR A 542 21.85 18.07 12.43
CA TYR A 542 22.00 18.49 11.04
C TYR A 542 22.82 19.78 10.89
N PRO A 543 23.76 19.91 9.90
CA PRO A 543 24.07 18.97 8.82
C PRO A 543 25.21 17.99 9.13
N LEU A 544 25.71 17.95 10.38
CA LEU A 544 26.85 17.13 10.76
C LEU A 544 26.47 15.66 10.97
N PHE A 545 25.21 15.41 11.34
CA PHE A 545 24.66 14.09 11.60
C PHE A 545 23.27 13.91 10.95
N ILE A 546 22.86 12.65 10.77
CA ILE A 546 21.52 12.26 10.32
C ILE A 546 21.08 10.94 10.98
N GLY A 547 19.78 10.69 11.08
CA GLY A 547 19.19 9.48 11.66
C GLY A 547 19.57 9.32 13.13
N ASN A 548 20.07 8.15 13.51
CA ASN A 548 20.51 7.89 14.88
C ASN A 548 21.91 8.46 15.20
N ASN A 549 22.15 9.74 14.88
CA ASN A 549 23.46 10.41 14.99
C ASN A 549 24.55 9.82 14.08
N ARG A 550 24.19 9.38 12.87
CA ARG A 550 25.18 8.90 11.89
C ARG A 550 26.02 10.08 11.41
N PRO A 551 27.35 10.06 11.59
CA PRO A 551 28.19 11.19 11.26
C PRO A 551 28.44 11.29 9.76
N TYR A 552 28.31 12.49 9.21
CA TYR A 552 28.95 12.83 7.95
C TYR A 552 30.46 12.95 8.13
N ILE A 553 31.18 12.89 7.00
CA ILE A 553 32.62 13.13 6.96
C ILE A 553 32.86 14.62 6.75
N ASP A 554 33.77 15.19 7.55
CA ASP A 554 34.27 16.55 7.35
C ASP A 554 34.99 16.64 5.99
N PHE A 555 34.28 17.11 4.96
CA PHE A 555 34.71 17.04 3.56
C PHE A 555 35.11 18.42 3.07
N ASN A 556 36.36 18.55 2.60
CA ASN A 556 36.87 19.80 2.08
C ASN A 556 36.50 19.97 0.61
N PHE A 557 35.62 20.94 0.32
CA PHE A 557 35.15 21.23 -1.03
C PHE A 557 36.17 21.94 -1.93
N ALA A 558 37.24 22.52 -1.37
CA ALA A 558 38.26 23.22 -2.15
C ALA A 558 39.18 22.25 -2.90
N ASP A 559 39.53 21.12 -2.27
CA ASP A 559 40.45 20.12 -2.83
C ASP A 559 39.83 18.71 -2.94
N SER A 560 38.56 18.55 -2.55
CA SER A 560 37.81 17.29 -2.57
C SER A 560 38.40 16.18 -1.67
N THR A 561 39.06 16.57 -0.57
CA THR A 561 39.61 15.63 0.42
C THR A 561 38.62 15.34 1.55
N SER A 562 38.74 14.13 2.13
CA SER A 562 37.90 13.67 3.25
C SER A 562 38.71 13.70 4.55
N GLY A 563 38.18 14.38 5.56
CA GLY A 563 38.69 14.42 6.92
C GLY A 563 38.16 13.29 7.79
N LYS A 564 37.93 13.59 9.07
CA LYS A 564 37.37 12.63 10.04
C LYS A 564 35.83 12.72 10.06
N PRO A 565 35.14 11.63 10.45
CA PRO A 565 33.73 11.73 10.82
C PRO A 565 33.56 12.69 12.00
N PHE A 566 32.47 13.47 12.02
CA PHE A 566 32.12 14.31 13.17
C PHE A 566 31.83 13.46 14.42
N ASP A 567 32.13 14.00 15.61
CA ASP A 567 31.85 13.36 16.90
C ASP A 567 30.49 13.82 17.46
N PRO A 568 29.48 12.94 17.60
CA PRO A 568 28.16 13.33 18.09
C PRO A 568 28.15 13.74 19.57
N LEU A 569 29.13 13.32 20.38
CA LEU A 569 29.23 13.71 21.78
C LEU A 569 29.93 15.05 21.96
N LYS A 570 30.76 15.45 20.99
CA LYS A 570 31.48 16.72 21.00
C LYS A 570 31.55 17.33 19.60
N PRO A 571 30.42 17.78 19.02
CA PRO A 571 30.43 18.32 17.67
C PRO A 571 31.14 19.67 17.61
N ILE A 572 31.94 19.87 16.57
CA ILE A 572 32.67 21.11 16.32
C ILE A 572 32.16 21.74 15.03
N ASN A 573 31.80 23.02 15.09
CA ASN A 573 31.49 23.87 13.94
C ASN A 573 32.57 24.93 13.78
N ASN A 574 33.58 24.60 13.00
CA ASN A 574 34.72 25.44 12.64
C ASN A 574 34.56 26.15 11.30
N SER A 575 33.36 26.11 10.69
CA SER A 575 33.09 26.82 9.44
C SER A 575 33.48 28.30 9.55
N PRO A 576 34.13 28.87 8.52
CA PRO A 576 34.44 30.30 8.48
C PRO A 576 33.17 31.18 8.48
N HIS A 577 32.00 30.61 8.19
CA HIS A 577 30.71 31.29 8.18
C HIS A 577 29.97 31.15 9.53
N ASN A 578 30.50 30.39 10.49
CA ASN A 578 29.89 30.26 11.81
C ASN A 578 30.10 31.54 12.64
N THR A 579 28.99 32.20 12.97
CA THR A 579 28.96 33.38 13.85
C THR A 579 28.60 33.04 15.30
N GLY A 580 28.39 31.76 15.59
CA GLY A 580 28.05 31.22 16.91
C GLY A 580 29.25 30.72 17.71
N ILE A 581 28.97 29.88 18.70
CA ILE A 581 30.01 29.10 19.39
C ILE A 581 30.49 27.95 18.50
N GLN A 582 31.73 27.51 18.70
CA GLN A 582 32.32 26.43 17.89
C GLN A 582 32.05 25.05 18.47
N GLU A 583 32.20 24.87 19.79
CA GLU A 583 31.88 23.61 20.47
C GLU A 583 30.38 23.56 20.74
N LEU A 584 29.68 22.66 20.04
CA LEU A 584 28.22 22.54 20.11
C LEU A 584 27.77 21.58 21.21
N PRO A 585 26.52 21.68 21.68
CA PRO A 585 25.94 20.65 22.55
C PRO A 585 25.96 19.26 21.89
N PRO A 586 25.98 18.16 22.67
CA PRO A 586 25.89 16.81 22.12
C PRO A 586 24.64 16.59 21.27
N ALA A 587 24.81 15.94 20.11
CA ALA A 587 23.75 15.63 19.19
C ALA A 587 22.77 14.59 19.79
N GLN A 588 21.47 14.83 19.62
CA GLN A 588 20.39 13.93 20.02
C GLN A 588 19.91 13.11 18.81
N PRO A 589 19.72 11.80 18.96
CA PRO A 589 19.33 10.93 17.85
C PRO A 589 17.88 11.17 17.43
N ALA A 590 17.59 10.93 16.15
CA ALA A 590 16.22 10.92 15.64
C ALA A 590 15.36 9.82 16.28
N PHE A 591 14.07 10.11 16.43
CA PHE A 591 13.12 9.18 17.06
C PHE A 591 12.71 8.05 16.10
N ILE A 592 12.37 8.39 14.86
CA ILE A 592 12.14 7.47 13.73
C ILE A 592 12.84 8.06 12.50
N TYR A 593 13.48 7.24 11.67
CA TYR A 593 14.20 7.72 10.49
C TYR A 593 14.18 6.70 9.36
N TYR A 594 14.07 7.16 8.11
CA TYR A 594 13.98 6.25 6.97
C TYR A 594 14.53 6.83 5.66
N PRO A 595 15.18 6.01 4.81
CA PRO A 595 15.75 6.45 3.55
C PRO A 595 14.72 6.34 2.40
N TYR A 596 15.17 6.64 1.18
CA TYR A 596 14.42 6.32 -0.05
C TYR A 596 14.25 4.82 -0.27
N ALA A 597 15.25 4.02 0.14
CA ALA A 597 15.21 2.56 0.08
C ALA A 597 14.39 1.95 1.23
N ASP A 598 14.28 0.62 1.26
CA ASP A 598 13.71 -0.09 2.41
C ASP A 598 14.49 0.26 3.69
N SER A 599 13.77 0.58 4.77
CA SER A 599 14.38 0.86 6.07
C SER A 599 14.74 -0.45 6.77
N PRO A 600 16.03 -0.70 7.08
CA PRO A 600 16.40 -1.87 7.86
C PRO A 600 15.94 -1.81 9.32
N GLU A 601 15.73 -0.61 9.88
CA GLU A 601 15.36 -0.42 11.28
C GLU A 601 13.86 -0.53 11.52
N PHE A 602 13.05 0.00 10.58
CA PHE A 602 11.59 0.09 10.74
C PHE A 602 10.83 -0.80 9.75
N GLY A 603 11.48 -1.33 8.71
CA GLY A 603 10.87 -2.22 7.73
C GLY A 603 9.84 -1.54 6.83
N ALA A 604 8.87 -2.31 6.33
CA ALA A 604 7.90 -1.83 5.34
C ALA A 604 6.90 -0.78 5.87
N ILE A 605 6.74 -0.65 7.20
CA ILE A 605 5.72 0.23 7.81
C ILE A 605 5.93 1.72 7.49
N VAL A 606 7.19 2.12 7.31
CA VAL A 606 7.58 3.49 6.91
C VAL A 606 7.62 3.68 5.40
N GLY A 607 7.45 2.60 4.62
CA GLY A 607 7.48 2.61 3.16
C GLY A 607 8.87 2.83 2.54
N LYS A 608 8.90 2.95 1.22
CA LYS A 608 10.06 3.31 0.38
C LYS A 608 9.60 4.21 -0.79
N GLY A 609 10.53 4.77 -1.56
CA GLY A 609 10.26 5.77 -2.60
C GLY A 609 10.47 7.18 -2.07
N GLY A 610 9.85 8.19 -2.70
CA GLY A 610 9.87 9.58 -2.21
C GLY A 610 9.58 9.66 -0.71
N ARG A 611 10.12 10.66 0.01
CA ARG A 611 9.92 10.83 1.46
C ARG A 611 9.64 12.28 1.83
N ASN A 612 8.76 12.48 2.82
CA ASN A 612 8.50 13.78 3.44
C ASN A 612 7.84 13.59 4.81
N ALA A 613 8.67 13.40 5.84
CA ALA A 613 8.22 13.18 7.21
C ALA A 613 7.50 14.40 7.81
N MET A 614 6.41 14.17 8.55
CA MET A 614 5.64 15.18 9.28
C MET A 614 5.15 14.65 10.64
N ALA A 615 4.86 15.57 11.57
CA ALA A 615 4.40 15.24 12.91
C ALA A 615 3.00 15.81 13.18
N GLY A 616 2.08 14.94 13.59
CA GLY A 616 0.72 15.29 14.01
C GLY A 616 0.52 15.26 15.53
N PRO A 617 -0.72 15.28 16.01
CA PRO A 617 -1.02 15.33 17.45
C PRO A 617 -0.78 13.99 18.17
N VAL A 618 -0.61 14.08 19.49
CA VAL A 618 -0.76 12.94 20.41
C VAL A 618 -2.19 12.93 20.92
N TYR A 619 -2.83 11.75 20.93
CA TYR A 619 -4.25 11.64 21.32
C TYR A 619 -4.43 11.24 22.78
N TYR A 620 -5.35 11.90 23.49
CA TYR A 620 -5.79 11.51 24.83
C TYR A 620 -7.32 11.58 24.92
N ALA A 621 -7.99 10.44 25.05
CA ALA A 621 -9.46 10.37 25.12
C ALA A 621 -10.06 11.19 26.29
N THR A 622 -9.27 11.43 27.34
CA THR A 622 -9.64 12.23 28.52
C THR A 622 -9.76 13.72 28.23
N ASP A 623 -9.16 14.22 27.14
CA ASP A 623 -9.20 15.64 26.77
C ASP A 623 -10.54 16.04 26.13
N PHE A 624 -11.33 15.03 25.76
CA PHE A 624 -12.59 15.21 25.05
C PHE A 624 -13.75 14.83 25.96
N GLN A 625 -14.80 15.65 25.95
CA GLN A 625 -16.05 15.35 26.64
C GLN A 625 -16.65 14.02 26.13
N ASP A 626 -17.74 13.55 26.75
CA ASP A 626 -18.46 12.36 26.27
C ASP A 626 -19.13 12.62 24.91
N SER A 627 -18.30 12.55 23.89
CA SER A 627 -18.61 12.66 22.47
C SER A 627 -18.82 11.26 21.90
N LYS A 628 -19.80 11.14 21.02
CA LYS A 628 -20.07 9.89 20.29
C LYS A 628 -19.13 9.67 19.10
N VAL A 629 -18.35 10.69 18.73
CA VAL A 629 -17.45 10.66 17.57
C VAL A 629 -15.97 10.62 17.93
N LYS A 630 -15.64 10.68 19.23
CA LYS A 630 -14.26 10.63 19.72
C LYS A 630 -13.62 9.28 19.44
N PHE A 631 -12.32 9.30 19.18
CA PHE A 631 -11.56 8.07 19.02
C PHE A 631 -11.53 7.29 20.35
N PRO A 632 -11.39 5.96 20.32
CA PRO A 632 -11.39 5.14 21.53
C PRO A 632 -10.08 5.29 22.31
N SER A 633 -10.11 4.90 23.60
CA SER A 633 -8.95 4.97 24.51
C SER A 633 -7.73 4.15 24.05
N TYR A 634 -7.89 3.28 23.06
CA TYR A 634 -6.78 2.60 22.39
C TYR A 634 -5.69 3.57 21.89
N TYR A 635 -6.06 4.80 21.51
CA TYR A 635 -5.12 5.81 21.04
C TYR A 635 -4.53 6.70 22.14
N ASN A 636 -4.85 6.47 23.42
CA ASN A 636 -4.32 7.28 24.52
C ASN A 636 -2.79 7.26 24.54
N GLY A 637 -2.18 8.45 24.54
CA GLY A 637 -0.73 8.62 24.53
C GLY A 637 -0.05 8.22 23.21
N LYS A 638 -0.82 7.90 22.16
CA LYS A 638 -0.25 7.52 20.85
C LYS A 638 -0.09 8.74 19.95
N PHE A 639 1.06 8.79 19.27
CA PHE A 639 1.46 9.89 18.39
C PHE A 639 1.11 9.60 16.93
N PHE A 640 0.49 10.56 16.24
CA PHE A 640 0.12 10.45 14.84
C PHE A 640 1.24 11.02 13.96
N ALA A 641 2.22 10.19 13.60
CA ALA A 641 3.23 10.52 12.61
C ALA A 641 2.67 10.33 11.20
N TYR A 642 3.06 11.14 10.23
CA TYR A 642 2.57 10.96 8.86
C TYR A 642 3.62 11.36 7.84
N ASP A 643 3.45 10.87 6.62
CA ASP A 643 4.34 11.19 5.51
C ASP A 643 3.52 11.73 4.36
N TRP A 644 3.93 12.90 3.88
CA TRP A 644 3.19 13.67 2.89
C TRP A 644 3.28 13.05 1.50
N ILE A 645 4.38 12.43 1.10
CA ILE A 645 4.51 11.87 -0.25
C ILE A 645 4.09 10.39 -0.31
N ARG A 646 4.17 9.68 0.83
CA ARG A 646 3.79 8.26 0.96
C ARG A 646 2.33 8.05 1.40
N ASP A 647 1.55 9.12 1.51
CA ASP A 647 0.10 9.11 1.74
C ASP A 647 -0.34 8.30 2.97
N TYR A 648 0.47 8.28 4.02
CA TYR A 648 0.17 7.50 5.22
C TYR A 648 0.11 8.31 6.49
N ILE A 649 -0.66 7.79 7.43
CA ILE A 649 -0.65 8.18 8.83
C ILE A 649 -0.28 6.94 9.65
N ASN A 650 0.83 6.99 10.36
CA ASN A 650 1.32 5.95 11.25
C ASN A 650 1.07 6.35 12.70
N ILE A 651 0.49 5.43 13.47
CA ILE A 651 0.28 5.59 14.90
C ILE A 651 1.47 4.99 15.62
N VAL A 652 2.12 5.82 16.42
CA VAL A 652 3.30 5.47 17.19
C VAL A 652 2.89 5.25 18.64
N THR A 653 3.01 4.00 19.10
CA THR A 653 2.82 3.63 20.51
C THR A 653 4.11 3.87 21.26
N MET A 654 4.02 4.55 22.40
CA MET A 654 5.16 4.87 23.27
C MET A 654 4.94 4.31 24.67
N ASN A 655 6.03 3.99 25.36
CA ASN A 655 5.98 3.69 26.79
C ASN A 655 5.78 4.98 27.62
N GLU A 656 5.65 4.85 28.94
CA GLU A 656 5.49 6.00 29.86
C GLU A 656 6.67 7.00 29.83
N LYS A 657 7.85 6.59 29.35
CA LYS A 657 9.02 7.45 29.19
C LYS A 657 9.06 8.16 27.83
N GLY A 658 8.11 7.88 26.94
CA GLY A 658 8.06 8.39 25.58
C GLY A 658 8.95 7.62 24.59
N ASP A 659 9.45 6.43 24.93
CA ASP A 659 10.24 5.60 24.02
C ASP A 659 9.34 4.79 23.09
N LEU A 660 9.78 4.61 21.84
CA LEU A 660 9.06 3.87 20.81
C LEU A 660 8.84 2.40 21.21
N GLN A 661 7.58 1.93 21.16
CA GLN A 661 7.23 0.53 21.35
C GLN A 661 6.79 -0.15 20.05
N SER A 662 5.89 0.49 19.29
CA SER A 662 5.38 -0.04 18.03
C SER A 662 4.88 1.06 17.10
N ILE A 663 4.79 0.73 15.81
CA ILE A 663 4.24 1.59 14.76
C ILE A 663 3.18 0.77 14.00
N GLU A 664 2.00 1.35 13.82
CA GLU A 664 0.91 0.74 13.07
C GLU A 664 0.31 1.74 12.08
N ARG A 665 -0.24 1.26 10.95
CA ARG A 665 -0.89 2.13 9.97
C ARG A 665 -2.30 2.53 10.44
N PHE A 666 -2.62 3.82 10.44
CA PHE A 666 -3.97 4.32 10.65
C PHE A 666 -4.77 4.25 9.34
N MET A 667 -5.93 3.60 9.39
CA MET A 667 -6.85 3.47 8.25
C MET A 667 -6.14 3.04 6.93
N PRO A 668 -5.41 1.90 6.90
CA PRO A 668 -4.63 1.46 5.72
C PRO A 668 -5.45 1.28 4.44
N GLY A 669 -6.75 0.99 4.53
CA GLY A 669 -7.66 0.88 3.38
C GLY A 669 -8.20 2.22 2.86
N THR A 670 -7.90 3.33 3.54
CA THR A 670 -8.41 4.65 3.22
C THR A 670 -7.35 5.46 2.47
N LYS A 671 -7.76 6.02 1.33
CA LYS A 671 -6.88 6.88 0.54
C LYS A 671 -6.75 8.27 1.16
N PHE A 672 -5.51 8.68 1.41
CA PHE A 672 -5.11 10.05 1.65
C PHE A 672 -4.42 10.61 0.40
N SER A 673 -4.43 11.93 0.23
CA SER A 673 -3.83 12.64 -0.90
C SER A 673 -2.92 13.75 -0.42
N HIS A 674 -1.76 13.34 0.05
CA HIS A 674 -0.67 14.15 0.55
C HIS A 674 -1.07 14.93 1.80
N PRO A 675 -1.30 14.25 2.94
CA PRO A 675 -1.67 14.91 4.19
C PRO A 675 -0.59 15.92 4.58
N ILE A 676 -0.97 17.18 4.75
CA ILE A 676 -0.06 18.30 5.04
C ILE A 676 -0.20 18.79 6.49
N ASP A 677 -1.40 18.62 7.06
CA ASP A 677 -1.67 19.01 8.44
C ASP A 677 -2.87 18.26 9.03
N MET A 678 -2.95 18.16 10.35
CA MET A 678 -4.07 17.53 11.04
C MET A 678 -4.21 18.01 12.50
N GLN A 679 -5.45 18.11 12.97
CA GLN A 679 -5.74 18.52 14.35
C GLN A 679 -7.00 17.85 14.89
N PHE A 680 -6.96 17.42 16.15
CA PHE A 680 -8.17 16.97 16.85
C PHE A 680 -9.04 18.17 17.27
N ALA A 681 -10.34 18.06 17.04
CA ALA A 681 -11.35 18.99 17.52
C ALA A 681 -11.72 18.69 18.99
N LYS A 682 -12.41 19.63 19.65
CA LYS A 682 -12.86 19.46 21.06
C LYS A 682 -13.83 18.29 21.31
N ASP A 683 -14.43 17.74 20.27
CA ASP A 683 -15.27 16.55 20.34
C ASP A 683 -14.50 15.24 20.10
N GLY A 684 -13.17 15.30 19.97
CA GLY A 684 -12.29 14.15 19.77
C GLY A 684 -12.29 13.58 18.35
N SER A 685 -12.91 14.25 17.39
CA SER A 685 -12.79 13.93 15.96
C SER A 685 -11.54 14.58 15.35
N LEU A 686 -11.02 14.02 14.24
CA LEU A 686 -9.79 14.48 13.60
C LEU A 686 -10.10 15.22 12.31
N TYR A 687 -9.55 16.42 12.14
CA TYR A 687 -9.54 17.12 10.86
C TYR A 687 -8.20 16.92 10.18
N THR A 688 -8.20 16.70 8.87
CA THR A 688 -6.99 16.55 8.05
C THR A 688 -7.04 17.50 6.85
N LEU A 689 -5.90 18.09 6.54
CA LEU A 689 -5.67 18.91 5.36
C LEU A 689 -4.79 18.11 4.38
N GLU A 690 -5.16 18.10 3.11
CA GLU A 690 -4.52 17.31 2.06
C GLU A 690 -4.12 18.24 0.91
N TYR A 691 -2.85 18.19 0.50
CA TYR A 691 -2.25 19.09 -0.50
C TYR A 691 -2.57 18.70 -1.94
N GLY A 692 -2.83 17.42 -2.20
CA GLY A 692 -2.93 16.89 -3.56
C GLY A 692 -1.56 16.59 -4.19
N PRO A 693 -1.55 15.96 -5.39
CA PRO A 693 -0.33 15.42 -5.97
C PRO A 693 0.59 16.46 -6.62
N ASN A 694 0.06 17.54 -7.22
CA ASN A 694 0.87 18.50 -7.96
C ASN A 694 1.40 19.61 -7.06
N TRP A 695 2.72 19.79 -7.06
CA TRP A 695 3.39 20.91 -6.39
C TRP A 695 3.07 22.25 -7.05
N PHE A 696 2.97 23.30 -6.24
CA PHE A 696 2.83 24.68 -6.71
C PHE A 696 1.58 24.94 -7.57
N ALA A 697 0.55 24.13 -7.37
CA ALA A 697 -0.67 24.16 -8.16
C ALA A 697 -1.91 23.89 -7.30
N GLN A 698 -3.06 24.33 -7.81
CA GLN A 698 -4.35 23.87 -7.32
C GLN A 698 -4.58 22.43 -7.76
N ASN A 699 -4.98 21.56 -6.83
CA ASN A 699 -5.25 20.15 -7.08
C ASN A 699 -6.72 19.82 -6.85
N ASP A 700 -7.32 18.99 -7.71
CA ASP A 700 -8.70 18.54 -7.52
C ASP A 700 -8.86 17.70 -6.24
N GLU A 701 -7.82 16.95 -5.88
CA GLU A 701 -7.75 16.09 -4.70
C GLU A 701 -7.37 16.84 -3.42
N ALA A 702 -6.82 18.06 -3.52
CA ALA A 702 -6.50 18.85 -2.33
C ALA A 702 -7.78 19.14 -1.57
N SER A 703 -7.81 18.78 -0.29
CA SER A 703 -9.06 18.73 0.47
C SER A 703 -8.90 19.02 1.94
N LEU A 704 -10.01 19.47 2.53
CA LEU A 704 -10.23 19.47 3.97
C LEU A 704 -11.16 18.29 4.28
N SER A 705 -10.73 17.40 5.16
CA SER A 705 -11.47 16.20 5.54
C SER A 705 -11.72 16.15 7.05
N HIS A 706 -12.79 15.46 7.45
CA HIS A 706 -13.19 15.24 8.83
C HIS A 706 -13.38 13.75 9.09
N ILE A 707 -12.65 13.22 10.07
CA ILE A 707 -12.62 11.81 10.43
C ILE A 707 -13.28 11.64 11.79
N THR A 708 -14.34 10.83 11.81
CA THR A 708 -15.12 10.52 13.02
C THR A 708 -15.09 9.04 13.31
N PHE A 709 -15.19 8.66 14.59
CA PHE A 709 -15.27 7.26 15.02
C PHE A 709 -16.69 6.89 15.43
N ASN A 710 -17.16 5.70 15.05
CA ASN A 710 -18.44 5.15 15.48
C ASN A 710 -18.23 3.92 16.40
N ALA A 711 -18.46 4.13 17.69
CA ALA A 711 -18.45 3.07 18.69
C ALA A 711 -19.73 2.20 18.69
N GLY A 712 -20.82 2.72 18.11
CA GLY A 712 -22.12 2.06 18.06
C GLY A 712 -22.30 1.17 16.84
N ASN A 713 -23.58 0.98 16.46
CA ASN A 713 -23.97 0.24 15.27
C ASN A 713 -23.53 0.98 14.00
N ARG A 714 -22.85 0.28 13.09
CA ARG A 714 -22.36 0.84 11.82
C ARG A 714 -23.48 0.94 10.81
N VAL A 715 -23.26 1.77 9.80
CA VAL A 715 -24.17 1.85 8.65
C VAL A 715 -23.88 0.65 7.75
N PRO A 716 -24.90 -0.08 7.27
CA PRO A 716 -24.68 -1.21 6.39
C PRO A 716 -24.06 -0.76 5.06
N VAL A 717 -23.32 -1.67 4.41
CA VAL A 717 -22.78 -1.45 3.07
C VAL A 717 -23.81 -1.93 2.04
N ALA A 718 -24.20 -1.03 1.13
CA ALA A 718 -25.01 -1.37 -0.02
C ALA A 718 -24.09 -1.60 -1.23
N VAL A 719 -24.28 -2.71 -1.94
CA VAL A 719 -23.59 -3.01 -3.21
C VAL A 719 -24.63 -3.42 -4.23
N ALA A 720 -24.87 -2.55 -5.21
CA ALA A 720 -25.74 -2.80 -6.34
C ALA A 720 -24.93 -3.22 -7.55
N THR A 721 -25.31 -4.34 -8.17
CA THR A 721 -24.78 -4.78 -9.46
C THR A 721 -25.94 -5.19 -10.36
N ALA A 722 -25.76 -5.15 -11.67
CA ALA A 722 -26.73 -5.66 -12.61
C ALA A 722 -26.08 -6.20 -13.88
N THR A 723 -26.76 -7.13 -14.54
CA THR A 723 -26.39 -7.66 -15.87
C THR A 723 -27.39 -7.19 -16.92
N ASN A 724 -26.92 -7.02 -18.17
CA ASN A 724 -27.72 -6.49 -19.29
C ASN A 724 -28.18 -5.05 -19.06
N THR A 725 -27.31 -4.20 -18.53
CA THR A 725 -27.63 -2.79 -18.21
C THR A 725 -27.81 -1.91 -19.44
N THR A 726 -27.48 -2.38 -20.65
CA THR A 726 -27.67 -1.65 -21.90
C THR A 726 -28.31 -2.55 -22.94
N GLY A 727 -29.31 -2.05 -23.67
CA GLY A 727 -29.89 -2.77 -24.80
C GLY A 727 -31.22 -2.19 -25.31
N ALA A 728 -31.71 -2.75 -26.41
CA ALA A 728 -32.99 -2.36 -27.00
C ALA A 728 -34.20 -2.68 -26.11
N THR A 729 -35.30 -1.94 -26.32
CA THR A 729 -36.56 -2.21 -25.63
C THR A 729 -37.30 -3.45 -26.20
N PRO A 730 -37.99 -4.27 -25.37
CA PRO A 730 -37.95 -4.26 -23.90
C PRO A 730 -36.65 -4.89 -23.36
N LEU A 731 -36.03 -4.25 -22.35
CA LEU A 731 -34.78 -4.72 -21.76
C LEU A 731 -35.02 -5.38 -20.40
N LYS A 732 -34.74 -6.68 -20.29
CA LYS A 732 -34.76 -7.41 -19.01
C LYS A 732 -33.39 -7.31 -18.33
N VAL A 733 -33.38 -6.72 -17.13
CA VAL A 733 -32.19 -6.53 -16.30
C VAL A 733 -32.29 -7.43 -15.08
N ASN A 734 -31.21 -8.13 -14.74
CA ASN A 734 -31.10 -8.87 -13.49
C ASN A 734 -30.22 -8.09 -12.52
N PHE A 735 -30.76 -7.78 -11.34
CA PHE A 735 -30.08 -7.04 -10.29
C PHE A 735 -29.55 -7.99 -9.23
N SER A 736 -28.45 -7.60 -8.60
CA SER A 736 -27.80 -8.35 -7.54
C SER A 736 -27.37 -7.43 -6.41
N SER A 737 -27.69 -7.82 -5.19
CA SER A 737 -27.22 -7.18 -3.95
C SER A 737 -25.99 -7.86 -3.36
N LYS A 738 -25.40 -8.84 -4.07
CA LYS A 738 -24.21 -9.58 -3.64
C LYS A 738 -23.07 -8.60 -3.31
N GLY A 739 -22.51 -8.74 -2.11
CA GLY A 739 -21.49 -7.82 -1.57
C GLY A 739 -22.04 -6.83 -0.54
N SER A 740 -23.36 -6.64 -0.49
CA SER A 740 -24.00 -5.89 0.60
C SER A 740 -23.86 -6.65 1.91
N LEU A 741 -23.53 -5.95 2.99
CA LEU A 741 -23.33 -6.56 4.30
C LEU A 741 -23.51 -5.54 5.42
N ASP A 742 -23.84 -6.05 6.60
CA ASP A 742 -23.72 -5.31 7.86
C ASP A 742 -22.46 -5.79 8.59
N TYR A 743 -21.66 -4.84 9.08
CA TYR A 743 -20.39 -5.18 9.74
C TYR A 743 -20.57 -5.65 11.19
N ASP A 744 -21.68 -5.29 11.83
CA ASP A 744 -22.03 -5.73 13.18
C ASP A 744 -22.70 -7.11 13.18
N GLY A 745 -23.04 -7.63 11.99
CA GLY A 745 -23.53 -8.97 11.75
C GLY A 745 -25.05 -9.08 11.85
N ASP A 746 -25.76 -7.96 11.81
CA ASP A 746 -27.21 -7.92 11.80
C ASP A 746 -27.79 -8.39 10.45
N PRO A 747 -28.95 -9.06 10.45
CA PRO A 747 -29.73 -9.26 9.24
C PRO A 747 -30.07 -7.94 8.55
N ILE A 748 -29.87 -7.87 7.23
CA ILE A 748 -30.18 -6.69 6.42
C ILE A 748 -31.45 -6.89 5.57
N LYS A 749 -32.20 -5.79 5.39
CA LYS A 749 -33.38 -5.69 4.53
C LYS A 749 -33.02 -4.97 3.23
N TYR A 750 -33.59 -5.43 2.12
CA TYR A 750 -33.36 -4.86 0.78
C TYR A 750 -34.60 -4.12 0.28
N GLU A 751 -34.39 -2.97 -0.36
CA GLU A 751 -35.41 -2.27 -1.15
C GLU A 751 -34.76 -1.80 -2.47
N TRP A 752 -35.25 -2.29 -3.60
CA TRP A 752 -34.86 -1.86 -4.94
C TRP A 752 -35.87 -0.88 -5.51
N LEU A 753 -35.37 0.26 -5.99
CA LEU A 753 -36.09 1.26 -6.78
C LEU A 753 -35.58 1.17 -8.21
N PHE A 754 -36.39 0.81 -9.19
CA PHE A 754 -35.92 0.65 -10.57
C PHE A 754 -35.88 1.94 -11.39
N GLY A 755 -36.41 3.04 -10.83
CA GLY A 755 -36.49 4.36 -11.45
C GLY A 755 -37.68 5.15 -10.91
N LYS A 756 -37.72 6.47 -11.17
CA LYS A 756 -38.79 7.35 -10.66
C LYS A 756 -40.15 6.91 -11.21
N GLY A 757 -41.10 6.65 -10.30
CA GLY A 757 -42.46 6.23 -10.65
C GLY A 757 -42.61 4.77 -11.07
N LEU A 758 -41.54 3.96 -11.00
CA LEU A 758 -41.58 2.52 -11.27
C LEU A 758 -41.82 1.72 -9.98
N ALA A 759 -42.18 0.45 -10.15
CA ALA A 759 -42.43 -0.46 -9.03
C ALA A 759 -41.15 -0.65 -8.18
N LYS A 760 -41.36 -0.95 -6.89
CA LYS A 760 -40.29 -1.30 -5.95
C LYS A 760 -40.24 -2.80 -5.74
N SER A 761 -39.11 -3.32 -5.25
CA SER A 761 -38.97 -4.74 -4.85
C SER A 761 -38.21 -4.87 -3.54
N THR A 762 -38.60 -5.83 -2.68
CA THR A 762 -37.87 -6.17 -1.45
C THR A 762 -37.04 -7.46 -1.58
N VAL A 763 -37.03 -8.07 -2.76
CA VAL A 763 -36.23 -9.27 -3.04
C VAL A 763 -34.76 -8.87 -3.19
N ALA A 764 -33.84 -9.65 -2.62
CA ALA A 764 -32.41 -9.35 -2.63
C ALA A 764 -31.81 -9.22 -4.05
N ASN A 765 -32.20 -10.12 -4.97
CA ASN A 765 -31.70 -10.17 -6.35
C ASN A 765 -32.88 -10.21 -7.34
N PRO A 766 -33.58 -9.09 -7.56
CA PRO A 766 -34.76 -9.05 -8.42
C PRO A 766 -34.39 -9.00 -9.91
N SER A 767 -35.35 -9.29 -10.78
CA SER A 767 -35.27 -8.95 -12.21
C SER A 767 -36.37 -7.95 -12.55
N TYR A 768 -36.08 -6.98 -13.42
CA TYR A 768 -37.04 -5.99 -13.89
C TYR A 768 -36.91 -5.77 -15.39
N THR A 769 -38.05 -5.60 -16.07
CA THR A 769 -38.10 -5.37 -17.52
C THR A 769 -38.51 -3.92 -17.80
N TYR A 770 -37.62 -3.17 -18.43
CA TYR A 770 -37.88 -1.81 -18.87
C TYR A 770 -38.51 -1.81 -20.26
N ALA A 771 -39.76 -1.33 -20.36
CA ALA A 771 -40.54 -1.34 -21.61
C ALA A 771 -40.38 -0.07 -22.46
N LYS A 772 -39.83 1.00 -21.90
CA LYS A 772 -39.67 2.29 -22.60
C LYS A 772 -38.20 2.66 -22.71
N PRO A 773 -37.75 3.21 -23.85
CA PRO A 773 -36.43 3.80 -23.98
C PRO A 773 -36.18 4.88 -22.91
N GLY A 774 -34.95 5.00 -22.43
CA GLY A 774 -34.53 5.97 -21.43
C GLY A 774 -33.36 5.48 -20.58
N GLU A 775 -32.73 6.40 -19.87
CA GLU A 775 -31.76 6.11 -18.82
C GLU A 775 -32.47 6.04 -17.46
N TYR A 776 -32.27 4.94 -16.74
CA TYR A 776 -32.89 4.68 -15.44
C TYR A 776 -31.80 4.46 -14.39
N THR A 777 -31.86 5.20 -13.30
CA THR A 777 -31.04 4.93 -12.12
C THR A 777 -31.77 3.96 -11.22
N ALA A 778 -31.30 2.71 -11.17
CA ALA A 778 -31.78 1.73 -10.21
C ALA A 778 -31.01 1.88 -8.90
N ILE A 779 -31.73 1.97 -7.78
CA ILE A 779 -31.16 2.21 -6.45
C ILE A 779 -31.47 1.00 -5.57
N LEU A 780 -30.43 0.35 -5.04
CA LEU A 780 -30.54 -0.57 -3.93
C LEU A 780 -30.41 0.22 -2.63
N LYS A 781 -31.39 0.10 -1.74
CA LYS A 781 -31.30 0.51 -0.35
C LYS A 781 -31.17 -0.73 0.54
N VAL A 782 -30.18 -0.71 1.43
CA VAL A 782 -29.96 -1.73 2.45
C VAL A 782 -30.21 -1.11 3.81
N THR A 783 -30.98 -1.76 4.67
CA THR A 783 -31.30 -1.29 6.04
C THR A 783 -31.02 -2.39 7.06
N ASP A 784 -30.35 -2.07 8.16
CA ASP A 784 -30.08 -3.01 9.26
C ASP A 784 -31.24 -3.03 10.29
N ASN A 785 -31.06 -3.80 11.37
CA ASN A 785 -32.06 -3.93 12.43
C ASN A 785 -32.16 -2.71 13.35
N ALA A 786 -31.09 -1.93 13.48
CA ALA A 786 -31.07 -0.67 14.23
C ALA A 786 -31.69 0.49 13.43
N GLY A 787 -32.03 0.27 12.15
CA GLY A 787 -32.68 1.23 11.27
C GLY A 787 -31.71 2.11 10.48
N ASN A 788 -30.39 1.88 10.55
CA ASN A 788 -29.45 2.57 9.67
C ASN A 788 -29.61 2.03 8.26
N SER A 789 -29.42 2.89 7.27
CA SER A 789 -29.52 2.50 5.87
C SER A 789 -28.51 3.17 4.98
N ASN A 790 -28.11 2.49 3.92
CA ASN A 790 -27.26 3.01 2.87
C ASN A 790 -27.80 2.62 1.49
N THR A 791 -27.35 3.32 0.45
CA THR A 791 -27.79 3.10 -0.92
C THR A 791 -26.62 2.88 -1.88
N SER A 792 -26.85 2.09 -2.92
CA SER A 792 -25.96 1.91 -4.06
C SER A 792 -26.76 1.96 -5.34
N GLU A 793 -26.19 2.52 -6.40
CA GLU A 793 -26.90 2.77 -7.65
C GLU A 793 -26.27 2.03 -8.83
N VAL A 794 -27.10 1.69 -9.82
CA VAL A 794 -26.69 1.17 -11.13
C VAL A 794 -27.49 1.88 -12.21
N ILE A 795 -26.79 2.36 -13.25
CA ILE A 795 -27.41 3.00 -14.40
C ILE A 795 -27.81 1.92 -15.42
N VAL A 796 -29.06 1.97 -15.86
CA VAL A 796 -29.62 1.13 -16.92
C VAL A 796 -30.02 2.00 -18.12
N ARG A 797 -29.54 1.64 -19.30
CA ARG A 797 -29.71 2.36 -20.56
C ARG A 797 -30.54 1.55 -21.53
N VAL A 798 -31.77 1.98 -21.75
CA VAL A 798 -32.76 1.24 -22.54
C VAL A 798 -33.01 1.97 -23.84
N GLY A 799 -32.98 1.25 -24.95
CA GLY A 799 -33.44 1.76 -26.24
C GLY A 799 -32.47 1.55 -27.41
N ASN A 800 -31.18 1.33 -27.15
CA ASN A 800 -30.18 1.09 -28.20
C ASN A 800 -29.47 -0.25 -27.94
N ALA A 801 -29.39 -1.14 -28.93
CA ALA A 801 -28.64 -2.39 -28.80
C ALA A 801 -27.15 -2.14 -29.04
N ILE A 802 -26.28 -3.00 -28.51
CA ILE A 802 -24.86 -3.00 -28.93
C ILE A 802 -24.80 -3.70 -30.30
N PRO A 803 -24.16 -3.09 -31.32
CA PRO A 803 -24.02 -3.73 -32.62
C PRO A 803 -23.32 -5.08 -32.53
N LYS A 804 -23.85 -6.08 -33.23
CA LYS A 804 -23.21 -7.39 -33.35
C LYS A 804 -22.24 -7.33 -34.52
N VAL A 805 -20.95 -7.34 -34.19
CA VAL A 805 -19.85 -7.43 -35.17
C VAL A 805 -19.29 -8.85 -35.14
N ASP A 806 -18.98 -9.39 -36.30
CA ASP A 806 -18.25 -10.65 -36.44
C ASP A 806 -17.16 -10.54 -37.50
N VAL A 807 -16.12 -11.36 -37.34
CA VAL A 807 -15.02 -11.51 -38.30
C VAL A 807 -14.89 -12.99 -38.63
N ALA A 808 -15.38 -13.39 -39.80
CA ALA A 808 -15.34 -14.78 -40.24
C ALA A 808 -14.04 -15.05 -41.01
N ILE A 809 -13.17 -15.91 -40.47
CA ILE A 809 -12.02 -16.46 -41.18
C ILE A 809 -12.46 -17.70 -41.98
N LYS A 810 -12.12 -17.75 -43.27
CA LYS A 810 -12.36 -18.91 -44.15
C LYS A 810 -11.12 -19.82 -44.15
N GLY A 811 -11.32 -21.12 -43.96
CA GLY A 811 -10.24 -22.09 -43.75
C GLY A 811 -9.93 -22.26 -42.27
N ASN A 812 -8.66 -22.45 -41.92
CA ASN A 812 -8.24 -22.66 -40.54
C ASN A 812 -8.39 -21.38 -39.69
N LYS A 813 -9.17 -21.47 -38.60
CA LYS A 813 -9.48 -20.34 -37.71
C LYS A 813 -8.45 -20.12 -36.60
N THR A 814 -7.44 -20.99 -36.50
CA THR A 814 -6.42 -20.94 -35.43
C THR A 814 -5.09 -20.48 -35.96
N PHE A 815 -4.68 -21.00 -37.11
CA PHE A 815 -3.32 -20.85 -37.61
C PHE A 815 -3.24 -19.95 -38.84
N TYR A 816 -2.12 -19.23 -38.94
CA TYR A 816 -1.65 -18.68 -40.20
C TYR A 816 -0.37 -19.39 -40.65
N TRP A 817 -0.08 -19.31 -41.95
CA TRP A 817 1.17 -19.77 -42.55
C TRP A 817 1.85 -18.59 -43.23
N ASN A 818 3.14 -18.40 -42.97
CA ASN A 818 3.91 -17.29 -43.54
C ASN A 818 3.76 -17.23 -45.05
N ASP A 819 3.59 -16.01 -45.56
CA ASP A 819 3.46 -15.71 -47.00
C ASP A 819 2.26 -16.38 -47.67
N LYS A 820 1.28 -16.85 -46.88
CA LYS A 820 0.01 -17.41 -47.38
C LYS A 820 -1.17 -16.46 -47.12
N PRO A 821 -2.19 -16.50 -48.00
CA PRO A 821 -3.40 -15.70 -47.84
C PRO A 821 -4.30 -16.22 -46.71
N VAL A 822 -4.81 -15.28 -45.90
CA VAL A 822 -5.91 -15.48 -44.95
C VAL A 822 -7.14 -14.77 -45.50
N ASN A 823 -8.17 -15.54 -45.84
CA ASN A 823 -9.43 -15.01 -46.34
C ASN A 823 -10.37 -14.68 -45.19
N TYR A 824 -10.90 -13.47 -45.16
CA TYR A 824 -11.80 -13.02 -44.09
C TYR A 824 -13.00 -12.24 -44.64
N GLU A 825 -14.07 -12.21 -43.85
CA GLU A 825 -15.29 -11.46 -44.13
C GLU A 825 -15.88 -10.90 -42.83
N VAL A 826 -16.01 -9.58 -42.75
CA VAL A 826 -16.63 -8.89 -41.63
C VAL A 826 -18.14 -8.83 -41.85
N SER A 827 -18.91 -9.15 -40.80
CA SER A 827 -20.35 -8.90 -40.79
C SER A 827 -20.71 -8.00 -39.62
N VAL A 828 -21.63 -7.07 -39.85
CA VAL A 828 -22.18 -6.20 -38.83
C VAL A 828 -23.69 -6.23 -38.96
N SER A 829 -24.36 -6.47 -37.85
CA SER A 829 -25.80 -6.34 -37.72
C SER A 829 -26.12 -5.59 -36.43
N ASP A 830 -26.95 -4.58 -36.56
CA ASP A 830 -27.48 -3.80 -35.49
C ASP A 830 -29.02 -3.76 -35.58
N LYS A 831 -29.71 -3.71 -34.44
CA LYS A 831 -31.17 -3.79 -34.44
C LYS A 831 -31.80 -2.47 -34.90
N GLU A 832 -31.14 -1.36 -34.65
CA GLU A 832 -31.58 -0.01 -34.97
C GLU A 832 -31.10 0.44 -36.37
N ASP A 833 -29.83 0.17 -36.70
CA ASP A 833 -29.20 0.64 -37.94
C ASP A 833 -29.24 -0.37 -39.10
N GLY A 834 -29.71 -1.59 -38.87
CA GLY A 834 -29.80 -2.65 -39.88
C GLY A 834 -28.50 -3.43 -40.02
N SER A 835 -28.01 -3.71 -41.22
CA SER A 835 -26.82 -4.55 -41.39
C SER A 835 -26.01 -4.19 -42.63
N LEU A 836 -24.75 -4.63 -42.66
CA LEU A 836 -23.93 -4.60 -43.88
C LEU A 836 -24.61 -5.36 -45.03
N ALA A 837 -25.24 -6.50 -44.74
CA ALA A 837 -25.93 -7.32 -45.74
C ALA A 837 -27.14 -6.62 -46.38
N THR A 838 -27.82 -5.75 -45.64
CA THR A 838 -28.96 -4.95 -46.13
C THR A 838 -28.53 -3.59 -46.68
N LYS A 839 -27.23 -3.28 -46.67
CA LYS A 839 -26.63 -1.98 -47.04
C LYS A 839 -27.17 -0.77 -46.26
N LYS A 840 -27.83 -1.00 -45.12
CA LYS A 840 -28.27 0.07 -44.22
C LYS A 840 -27.14 0.58 -43.32
N ILE A 841 -26.17 -0.28 -43.02
CA ILE A 841 -24.87 0.10 -42.48
C ILE A 841 -23.91 0.25 -43.67
N PRO A 842 -23.38 1.46 -43.94
CA PRO A 842 -22.37 1.68 -44.97
C PRO A 842 -21.03 1.02 -44.62
N GLU A 843 -20.32 0.49 -45.62
CA GLU A 843 -19.02 -0.19 -45.40
C GLU A 843 -17.93 0.75 -44.85
N ASP A 844 -17.97 2.03 -45.20
CA ASP A 844 -17.00 3.05 -44.75
C ASP A 844 -17.17 3.44 -43.26
N GLU A 845 -18.34 3.17 -42.69
CA GLU A 845 -18.62 3.33 -41.25
C GLU A 845 -18.07 2.15 -40.40
N VAL A 846 -17.71 1.02 -41.02
CA VAL A 846 -17.11 -0.13 -40.33
C VAL A 846 -15.59 -0.08 -40.43
N THR A 847 -14.91 -0.24 -39.31
CA THR A 847 -13.44 -0.26 -39.26
C THR A 847 -12.94 -1.68 -39.11
N LEU A 848 -12.03 -2.09 -39.97
CA LEU A 848 -11.23 -3.31 -39.79
C LEU A 848 -9.75 -2.93 -39.73
N THR A 849 -9.04 -3.43 -38.73
CA THR A 849 -7.58 -3.38 -38.65
C THR A 849 -7.00 -4.78 -38.56
N ILE A 850 -5.83 -4.98 -39.17
CA ILE A 850 -5.06 -6.22 -39.09
C ILE A 850 -3.68 -5.85 -38.55
N ASN A 851 -3.40 -6.28 -37.32
CA ASN A 851 -2.14 -5.95 -36.64
C ASN A 851 -1.34 -7.22 -36.35
N TYR A 852 -0.03 -7.06 -36.16
CA TYR A 852 0.85 -8.13 -35.71
C TYR A 852 1.31 -7.85 -34.28
N LEU A 853 1.14 -8.82 -33.39
CA LEU A 853 1.59 -8.76 -32.00
C LEU A 853 2.67 -9.82 -31.77
N GLU A 854 3.85 -9.44 -31.29
CA GLU A 854 4.87 -10.43 -30.89
C GLU A 854 4.35 -11.27 -29.71
N GLY A 855 4.41 -12.60 -29.81
CA GLY A 855 3.79 -13.53 -28.84
C GLY A 855 2.28 -13.78 -29.03
N PHE A 856 1.69 -14.55 -28.11
CA PHE A 856 0.25 -14.84 -28.06
C PHE A 856 -0.22 -14.88 -26.61
N ASP A 857 -1.04 -13.90 -26.20
CA ASP A 857 -1.67 -13.86 -24.87
C ASP A 857 -3.20 -13.86 -25.02
N LYS A 858 -3.84 -14.97 -24.62
CA LYS A 858 -5.31 -15.14 -24.63
C LYS A 858 -6.02 -14.13 -23.71
N THR A 859 -5.36 -13.65 -22.66
CA THR A 859 -5.90 -12.70 -21.69
C THR A 859 -6.04 -11.30 -22.29
N GLN A 860 -5.10 -10.88 -23.15
CA GLN A 860 -5.21 -9.64 -23.93
C GLN A 860 -6.31 -9.71 -25.01
N LEU A 861 -6.54 -10.88 -25.61
CA LEU A 861 -7.58 -11.09 -26.63
C LEU A 861 -9.00 -11.09 -26.05
N ALA A 862 -9.18 -11.57 -24.82
CA ALA A 862 -10.47 -11.60 -24.13
C ALA A 862 -10.99 -10.19 -23.75
N GLN A 863 -10.13 -9.19 -23.75
CA GLN A 863 -10.42 -7.80 -23.37
C GLN A 863 -10.77 -6.90 -24.59
N GLY A 864 -11.35 -7.49 -25.66
CA GLY A 864 -11.72 -6.81 -26.92
C GLY A 864 -12.17 -5.34 -26.77
N HIS A 865 -11.61 -4.47 -27.61
CA HIS A 865 -11.67 -2.99 -27.57
C HIS A 865 -11.12 -2.29 -26.32
N GLN A 866 -10.99 -2.95 -25.16
CA GLN A 866 -10.43 -2.33 -23.95
C GLN A 866 -8.93 -2.53 -23.76
N ALA A 867 -8.31 -3.56 -24.37
CA ALA A 867 -6.90 -3.89 -24.16
C ALA A 867 -5.94 -3.57 -25.32
N ASN A 868 -6.43 -3.01 -26.41
CA ASN A 868 -5.55 -2.71 -27.54
C ASN A 868 -4.87 -1.37 -27.32
N THR A 869 -3.76 -1.41 -26.57
CA THR A 869 -2.51 -0.67 -26.78
C THR A 869 -1.64 -0.84 -25.53
N GLY A 870 -0.33 -1.12 -25.69
CA GLY A 870 0.65 -1.00 -24.58
C GLY A 870 0.66 0.38 -23.90
N PHE A 871 -0.02 1.35 -24.53
CA PHE A 871 -0.42 2.66 -24.01
C PHE A 871 -1.12 2.62 -22.64
N GLU A 872 -2.03 1.67 -22.36
CA GLU A 872 -2.77 1.67 -21.08
C GLU A 872 -2.03 0.98 -19.93
N THR A 873 -1.10 0.05 -20.19
CA THR A 873 -0.28 -0.58 -19.13
C THR A 873 0.72 0.42 -18.54
N GLY A 874 1.51 1.09 -19.38
CA GLY A 874 2.48 2.10 -18.93
C GLY A 874 1.80 3.29 -18.23
N LYS A 875 0.67 3.75 -18.78
CA LYS A 875 -0.17 4.80 -18.17
C LYS A 875 -0.70 4.39 -16.80
N ARG A 876 -1.32 3.21 -16.69
CA ARG A 876 -1.83 2.70 -15.41
C ARG A 876 -0.72 2.57 -14.37
N MET A 877 0.46 2.11 -14.77
CA MET A 877 1.62 2.01 -13.88
C MET A 877 2.10 3.38 -13.38
N ILE A 878 2.12 4.40 -14.26
CA ILE A 878 2.41 5.79 -13.87
C ILE A 878 1.34 6.36 -12.93
N GLU A 879 0.05 6.07 -13.16
CA GLU A 879 -1.05 6.53 -12.30
C GLU A 879 -0.99 5.93 -10.88
N LEU A 880 -0.43 4.72 -10.77
CA LEU A 880 -0.27 3.98 -9.52
C LEU A 880 1.08 4.24 -8.82
N SER A 881 2.02 4.96 -9.44
CA SER A 881 3.33 5.28 -8.84
C SER A 881 3.37 6.71 -8.26
N ASP A 882 4.47 7.02 -7.58
CA ASP A 882 4.82 8.35 -7.09
C ASP A 882 5.31 9.30 -8.19
N CYS A 883 5.48 8.81 -9.43
CA CYS A 883 5.86 9.64 -10.59
C CYS A 883 4.88 10.83 -10.80
N LYS A 884 3.59 10.64 -10.49
CA LYS A 884 2.55 11.66 -10.64
C LYS A 884 2.68 12.84 -9.67
N ALA A 885 3.40 12.66 -8.56
CA ALA A 885 3.68 13.77 -7.65
C ALA A 885 4.57 14.82 -8.34
N CYS A 886 5.45 14.35 -9.23
CA CYS A 886 6.49 15.17 -9.84
C CYS A 886 6.25 15.49 -11.32
N HIS A 887 5.41 14.71 -12.02
CA HIS A 887 5.18 14.83 -13.46
C HIS A 887 3.69 14.80 -13.79
N SER A 888 3.32 15.46 -14.90
CA SER A 888 2.00 15.34 -15.50
C SER A 888 2.10 15.18 -17.02
N ILE A 889 1.01 14.79 -17.70
CA ILE A 889 1.01 14.55 -19.15
C ILE A 889 1.40 15.83 -19.91
N ASP A 890 0.71 16.93 -19.63
CA ASP A 890 0.75 18.16 -20.44
C ASP A 890 1.29 19.40 -19.70
N LYS A 891 1.36 19.36 -18.37
CA LYS A 891 1.76 20.51 -17.55
C LYS A 891 3.06 20.23 -16.80
N LYS A 892 3.92 21.24 -16.74
CA LYS A 892 5.11 21.20 -15.88
C LYS A 892 4.71 21.22 -14.41
N SER A 893 5.31 20.36 -13.60
CA SER A 893 5.22 20.35 -12.12
C SER A 893 6.63 20.61 -11.56
N ILE A 894 7.10 19.87 -10.53
CA ILE A 894 8.52 19.89 -10.12
C ILE A 894 9.43 19.35 -11.24
N GLY A 895 8.96 18.33 -11.97
CA GLY A 895 9.58 17.76 -13.16
C GLY A 895 8.93 18.23 -14.47
N PRO A 896 9.55 17.97 -15.64
CA PRO A 896 8.99 18.29 -16.95
C PRO A 896 7.70 17.51 -17.24
N ALA A 897 6.86 18.04 -18.14
CA ALA A 897 5.68 17.30 -18.60
C ALA A 897 6.09 16.07 -19.42
N TYR A 898 5.32 14.97 -19.38
CA TYR A 898 5.64 13.76 -20.14
C TYR A 898 5.72 14.02 -21.64
N ARG A 899 4.89 14.90 -22.20
CA ARG A 899 5.01 15.32 -23.61
C ARG A 899 6.33 16.04 -23.92
N GLU A 900 6.86 16.83 -22.99
CA GLU A 900 8.15 17.49 -23.17
C GLU A 900 9.31 16.48 -23.16
N VAL A 901 9.23 15.48 -22.28
CA VAL A 901 10.15 14.33 -22.26
C VAL A 901 10.06 13.59 -23.59
N ALA A 902 8.87 13.20 -24.01
CA ALA A 902 8.62 12.53 -25.30
C ALA A 902 9.24 13.30 -26.47
N LYS A 903 9.07 14.62 -26.49
CA LYS A 903 9.59 15.51 -27.54
C LYS A 903 11.12 15.60 -27.52
N LYS A 904 11.74 15.74 -26.33
CA LYS A 904 13.20 15.86 -26.20
C LYS A 904 13.92 14.59 -26.63
N TYR A 905 13.36 13.43 -26.30
CA TYR A 905 13.99 12.13 -26.52
C TYR A 905 13.52 11.42 -27.81
N ALA A 906 12.66 12.05 -28.61
CA ALA A 906 12.09 11.48 -29.83
C ALA A 906 13.14 11.06 -30.88
N SER A 907 14.28 11.74 -30.93
CA SER A 907 15.35 11.53 -31.92
C SER A 907 16.60 10.84 -31.35
N GLU A 908 16.64 10.53 -30.05
CA GLU A 908 17.80 9.91 -29.41
C GLU A 908 17.84 8.38 -29.67
N ARG A 909 18.98 7.87 -30.14
CA ARG A 909 19.20 6.41 -30.25
C ARG A 909 19.27 5.81 -28.84
N ASN A 910 18.44 4.81 -28.57
CA ASN A 910 18.30 4.13 -27.27
C ASN A 910 17.61 4.95 -26.16
N SER A 911 16.80 5.95 -26.52
CA SER A 911 16.00 6.75 -25.58
C SER A 911 15.25 5.90 -24.55
N LEU A 912 14.69 4.76 -24.95
CA LEU A 912 14.02 3.82 -24.06
C LEU A 912 14.93 3.36 -22.91
N LYS A 913 16.12 2.84 -23.23
CA LYS A 913 17.08 2.36 -22.22
C LYS A 913 17.59 3.51 -21.37
N THR A 914 17.95 4.65 -21.98
CA THR A 914 18.45 5.84 -21.27
C THR A 914 17.44 6.32 -20.22
N LEU A 915 16.17 6.42 -20.62
CA LEU A 915 15.09 6.86 -19.72
C LEU A 915 14.76 5.81 -18.67
N THR A 916 14.75 4.51 -19.00
CA THR A 916 14.55 3.44 -18.02
C THR A 916 15.63 3.47 -16.94
N ASP A 917 16.91 3.59 -17.32
CA ASP A 917 18.02 3.73 -16.39
C ASP A 917 17.90 5.00 -15.52
N LYS A 918 17.47 6.12 -16.12
CA LYS A 918 17.28 7.39 -15.42
C LYS A 918 16.14 7.32 -14.40
N VAL A 919 15.01 6.70 -14.75
CA VAL A 919 13.87 6.51 -13.83
C VAL A 919 14.27 5.59 -12.68
N LEU A 920 14.98 4.50 -12.96
CA LEU A 920 15.43 3.54 -11.96
C LEU A 920 16.42 4.14 -10.95
N LYS A 921 17.43 4.87 -11.43
CA LYS A 921 18.55 5.39 -10.60
C LYS A 921 18.33 6.81 -10.09
N GLY A 922 17.40 7.54 -10.70
CA GLY A 922 17.23 8.97 -10.50
C GLY A 922 18.29 9.78 -11.24
N GLY A 923 18.24 11.10 -11.07
CA GLY A 923 19.34 11.98 -11.43
C GLY A 923 18.94 13.42 -11.67
N SER A 924 19.95 14.29 -11.82
CA SER A 924 19.81 15.74 -11.91
C SER A 924 20.34 16.28 -13.26
N GLY A 925 20.17 17.59 -13.50
CA GLY A 925 20.94 18.37 -14.48
C GLY A 925 20.39 18.44 -15.92
N VAL A 926 19.42 17.61 -16.30
CA VAL A 926 18.89 17.58 -17.69
C VAL A 926 17.77 18.59 -17.94
N TRP A 927 17.01 18.94 -16.90
CA TRP A 927 15.83 19.80 -16.96
C TRP A 927 15.87 20.95 -15.93
N GLY A 928 17.05 21.20 -15.35
CA GLY A 928 17.28 22.18 -14.27
C GLY A 928 18.10 21.57 -13.12
N GLU A 929 18.22 22.32 -12.03
CA GLU A 929 18.97 21.92 -10.82
C GLU A 929 18.22 20.89 -9.96
N GLN A 930 16.91 20.72 -10.16
CA GLN A 930 16.10 19.76 -9.43
C GLN A 930 16.47 18.31 -9.80
N ALA A 931 16.84 17.52 -8.80
CA ALA A 931 17.09 16.09 -8.97
C ALA A 931 15.77 15.29 -9.00
N MET A 932 15.69 14.32 -9.90
CA MET A 932 14.63 13.31 -9.90
C MET A 932 15.05 12.15 -8.99
N PRO A 933 14.25 11.76 -7.97
CA PRO A 933 14.51 10.57 -7.17
C PRO A 933 14.56 9.30 -8.04
N GLY A 934 15.35 8.31 -7.60
CA GLY A 934 15.35 6.99 -8.24
C GLY A 934 14.13 6.18 -7.84
N HIS A 935 13.65 5.32 -8.74
CA HIS A 935 12.52 4.42 -8.53
C HIS A 935 12.95 2.94 -8.55
N PRO A 936 13.87 2.50 -7.67
CA PRO A 936 14.36 1.12 -7.65
C PRO A 936 13.30 0.10 -7.21
N GLN A 937 12.13 0.56 -6.72
CA GLN A 937 11.00 -0.29 -6.36
C GLN A 937 10.33 -0.96 -7.57
N HIS A 938 10.48 -0.40 -8.77
CA HIS A 938 9.92 -0.97 -9.99
C HIS A 938 10.93 -1.86 -10.68
N LYS A 939 10.44 -2.94 -11.32
CA LYS A 939 11.29 -3.77 -12.16
C LYS A 939 11.69 -3.00 -13.43
N PRO A 940 12.88 -3.23 -14.01
CA PRO A 940 13.29 -2.58 -15.25
C PRO A 940 12.26 -2.71 -16.37
N GLU A 941 11.58 -3.85 -16.47
CA GLU A 941 10.55 -4.11 -17.48
C GLU A 941 9.28 -3.27 -17.25
N GLU A 942 8.90 -3.02 -15.99
CA GLU A 942 7.75 -2.16 -15.64
C GLU A 942 8.04 -0.70 -16.01
N ILE A 943 9.24 -0.21 -15.68
CA ILE A 943 9.69 1.13 -16.05
C ILE A 943 9.76 1.28 -17.58
N GLU A 944 10.20 0.23 -18.27
CA GLU A 944 10.26 0.24 -19.74
C GLU A 944 8.86 0.46 -20.36
N GLU A 945 7.82 -0.18 -19.82
CA GLU A 945 6.43 0.05 -20.26
C GLU A 945 5.94 1.49 -19.96
N MET A 946 6.30 2.06 -18.80
CA MET A 946 6.02 3.46 -18.49
C MET A 946 6.70 4.42 -19.49
N VAL A 947 7.97 4.19 -19.80
CA VAL A 947 8.74 5.01 -20.73
C VAL A 947 8.23 4.88 -22.16
N LYS A 948 7.82 3.67 -22.58
CA LYS A 948 7.15 3.45 -23.88
C LYS A 948 5.90 4.30 -24.01
N TYR A 949 5.04 4.31 -22.99
CA TYR A 949 3.86 5.18 -22.96
C TYR A 949 4.24 6.65 -23.11
N ILE A 950 5.22 7.13 -22.33
CA ILE A 950 5.66 8.54 -22.39
C ILE A 950 6.14 8.90 -23.79
N LEU A 951 7.00 8.08 -24.40
CA LEU A 951 7.54 8.33 -25.74
C LEU A 951 6.45 8.31 -26.82
N ASP A 952 5.40 7.50 -26.65
CA ASP A 952 4.31 7.35 -27.62
C ASP A 952 3.25 8.47 -27.53
N LEU A 953 3.27 9.32 -26.49
CA LEU A 953 2.36 10.48 -26.37
C LEU A 953 2.42 11.43 -27.59
N ASN A 954 3.49 11.41 -28.38
CA ASN A 954 3.66 12.24 -29.59
C ASN A 954 3.20 11.56 -30.90
N ASN A 955 2.71 10.31 -30.89
CA ASN A 955 2.33 9.59 -32.11
C ASN A 955 0.84 9.77 -32.45
N THR A 956 0.52 10.60 -33.45
CA THR A 956 -0.84 10.76 -34.00
C THR A 956 -0.93 10.12 -35.40
N LYS A 957 -0.88 8.78 -35.52
CA LYS A 957 -1.11 8.12 -36.81
C LYS A 957 -2.59 7.80 -37.05
N ALA A 958 -3.05 8.06 -38.27
CA ALA A 958 -4.36 7.67 -38.76
C ALA A 958 -4.50 6.14 -38.80
N VAL A 959 -5.68 5.63 -38.42
CA VAL A 959 -5.99 4.19 -38.40
C VAL A 959 -6.00 3.65 -39.84
N ASP A 960 -5.11 2.71 -40.14
CA ASP A 960 -5.01 2.01 -41.43
C ASP A 960 -6.21 1.05 -41.61
N LYS A 961 -7.32 1.58 -42.16
CA LYS A 961 -8.55 0.81 -42.44
C LYS A 961 -8.31 -0.21 -43.56
N LYS A 962 -8.58 -1.50 -43.30
CA LYS A 962 -8.54 -2.58 -44.29
C LYS A 962 -9.92 -2.85 -44.92
N PRO A 963 -10.00 -3.40 -46.14
CA PRO A 963 -11.28 -3.78 -46.75
C PRO A 963 -12.02 -4.81 -45.89
N LEU A 964 -13.35 -4.74 -45.81
CA LEU A 964 -14.17 -5.61 -44.94
C LEU A 964 -14.27 -7.07 -45.41
N LYS A 965 -13.98 -7.32 -46.69
CA LYS A 965 -13.94 -8.65 -47.30
C LYS A 965 -12.76 -8.71 -48.27
N SER A 966 -11.73 -9.46 -47.90
CA SER A 966 -10.52 -9.59 -48.73
C SER A 966 -9.71 -10.83 -48.34
N SER A 967 -8.62 -11.02 -49.06
CA SER A 967 -7.51 -11.88 -48.68
C SER A 967 -6.36 -11.03 -48.12
N TYR A 968 -5.84 -11.37 -46.96
CA TYR A 968 -4.64 -10.75 -46.39
C TYR A 968 -3.48 -11.73 -46.42
N VAL A 969 -2.40 -11.38 -47.11
CA VAL A 969 -1.18 -12.20 -47.16
C VAL A 969 -0.36 -11.90 -45.91
N THR A 970 -0.20 -12.90 -45.04
CA THR A 970 0.68 -12.76 -43.86
C THR A 970 2.14 -12.74 -44.29
N GLU A 971 3.01 -12.11 -43.50
CA GLU A 971 4.43 -11.98 -43.79
C GLU A 971 5.25 -12.72 -42.74
N ALA A 972 6.38 -13.30 -43.14
CA ALA A 972 7.37 -13.77 -42.19
C ALA A 972 7.92 -12.60 -41.34
N LYS A 973 7.91 -12.73 -40.01
CA LYS A 973 8.47 -11.75 -39.06
C LYS A 973 9.72 -12.31 -38.37
N LYS A 974 10.53 -11.42 -37.79
CA LYS A 974 11.80 -11.79 -37.10
C LYS A 974 11.57 -12.60 -35.82
N LYS A 975 10.43 -12.40 -35.17
CA LYS A 975 9.99 -13.13 -33.98
C LYS A 975 8.57 -13.60 -34.22
N ASP A 976 8.23 -14.78 -33.69
CA ASP A 976 6.89 -15.32 -33.78
C ASP A 976 5.87 -14.53 -32.95
N GLY A 977 4.64 -14.54 -33.42
CA GLY A 977 3.60 -13.64 -32.97
C GLY A 977 2.30 -13.87 -33.72
N SER A 978 1.29 -13.08 -33.44
CA SER A 978 -0.08 -13.34 -33.85
C SER A 978 -0.63 -12.23 -34.73
N TYR A 979 -1.37 -12.61 -35.76
CA TYR A 979 -2.13 -11.68 -36.58
C TYR A 979 -3.51 -11.47 -35.97
N ILE A 980 -3.83 -10.22 -35.64
CA ILE A 980 -5.04 -9.81 -34.94
C ILE A 980 -5.94 -9.04 -35.89
N PHE A 981 -7.06 -9.64 -36.27
CA PHE A 981 -8.13 -9.03 -37.04
C PHE A 981 -9.13 -8.42 -36.06
N THR A 982 -9.28 -7.11 -36.07
CA THR A 982 -10.26 -6.41 -35.21
C THR A 982 -11.21 -5.60 -36.06
N ALA A 983 -12.49 -5.96 -36.04
CA ALA A 983 -13.55 -5.21 -36.66
C ALA A 983 -14.38 -4.48 -35.61
N SER A 984 -14.84 -3.28 -35.93
CA SER A 984 -15.71 -2.48 -35.08
C SER A 984 -16.67 -1.62 -35.87
N TYR A 985 -17.86 -1.41 -35.29
CA TYR A 985 -18.87 -0.50 -35.81
C TYR A 985 -19.49 0.27 -34.65
N THR A 986 -19.71 1.56 -34.87
CA THR A 986 -20.42 2.43 -33.93
C THR A 986 -21.75 2.80 -34.57
N ASP A 987 -22.86 2.42 -33.92
CA ASP A 987 -24.20 2.77 -34.40
C ASP A 987 -24.48 4.28 -34.28
N LYS A 988 -25.63 4.70 -34.79
CA LYS A 988 -26.09 6.10 -34.82
C LYS A 988 -26.86 6.49 -33.57
N GLY A 989 -27.15 5.54 -32.67
CA GLY A 989 -28.08 5.70 -31.57
C GLY A 989 -29.53 5.93 -32.03
N ASN A 990 -30.42 6.19 -31.07
CA ASN A 990 -31.86 6.36 -31.34
C ASN A 990 -32.43 7.73 -30.88
N GLY A 991 -31.57 8.72 -30.68
CA GLY A 991 -31.92 10.07 -30.21
C GLY A 991 -32.10 10.19 -28.69
N ALA A 992 -32.66 9.18 -28.01
CA ALA A 992 -32.74 9.12 -26.54
C ALA A 992 -31.50 8.49 -25.90
N MET A 993 -30.82 7.62 -26.64
CA MET A 993 -29.57 6.96 -26.27
C MET A 993 -28.51 7.28 -27.33
N GLY A 994 -27.32 7.66 -26.87
CA GLY A 994 -26.17 7.93 -27.73
C GLY A 994 -25.63 6.66 -28.42
N PRO A 995 -24.69 6.85 -29.37
CA PRO A 995 -24.17 5.77 -30.19
C PRO A 995 -23.41 4.72 -29.35
N LEU A 996 -23.53 3.44 -29.71
CA LEU A 996 -22.81 2.33 -29.08
C LEU A 996 -21.89 1.62 -30.08
N THR A 997 -20.74 1.16 -29.59
CA THR A 997 -19.74 0.47 -30.41
C THR A 997 -19.76 -1.03 -30.14
N GLY A 998 -20.01 -1.81 -31.19
CA GLY A 998 -19.77 -3.25 -31.22
C GLY A 998 -18.38 -3.56 -31.79
N SER A 999 -17.70 -4.59 -31.30
CA SER A 999 -16.44 -5.04 -31.87
C SER A 999 -16.24 -6.55 -31.77
N LYS A 1000 -15.40 -7.09 -32.66
CA LYS A 1000 -14.95 -8.47 -32.65
C LYS A 1000 -13.47 -8.54 -32.98
N THR A 1001 -12.75 -9.34 -32.22
CA THR A 1001 -11.34 -9.66 -32.48
C THR A 1001 -11.18 -11.15 -32.74
N VAL A 1002 -10.42 -11.50 -33.78
CA VAL A 1002 -9.96 -12.85 -34.09
C VAL A 1002 -8.44 -12.82 -34.22
N ALA A 1003 -7.76 -13.74 -33.54
CA ALA A 1003 -6.31 -13.86 -33.61
C ALA A 1003 -5.91 -15.19 -34.23
N LEU A 1004 -5.01 -15.13 -35.21
CA LEU A 1004 -4.35 -16.28 -35.79
C LEU A 1004 -2.93 -16.35 -35.25
N ARG A 1005 -2.55 -17.52 -34.73
CA ARG A 1005 -1.22 -17.82 -34.19
C ARG A 1005 -0.39 -18.61 -35.22
N PRO A 1006 0.94 -18.68 -35.09
CA PRO A 1006 1.74 -19.44 -36.05
C PRO A 1006 1.40 -20.93 -35.97
N SER A 1007 1.50 -21.64 -37.10
CA SER A 1007 1.24 -23.08 -37.17
C SER A 1007 2.24 -23.95 -36.38
N THR A 1008 3.31 -23.36 -35.82
CA THR A 1008 4.25 -24.03 -34.92
C THR A 1008 4.01 -23.55 -33.49
N LEU A 1009 3.69 -24.49 -32.60
CA LEU A 1009 3.50 -24.24 -31.17
C LEU A 1009 4.66 -24.84 -30.38
N MET A 1010 5.20 -24.08 -29.43
CA MET A 1010 6.22 -24.58 -28.51
C MET A 1010 5.54 -25.38 -27.39
N ALA A 1011 6.08 -26.54 -27.03
CA ALA A 1011 5.48 -27.40 -26.01
C ALA A 1011 5.43 -26.75 -24.63
N ASN A 1012 6.37 -25.85 -24.33
CA ASN A 1012 6.41 -25.11 -23.06
C ASN A 1012 5.23 -24.12 -22.90
N THR A 1013 4.51 -23.76 -23.98
CA THR A 1013 3.35 -22.87 -23.95
C THR A 1013 2.01 -23.60 -23.89
N ALA A 1014 2.01 -24.93 -23.68
CA ALA A 1014 0.78 -25.71 -23.57
C ALA A 1014 -0.16 -25.19 -22.46
N ASP A 1015 -1.45 -25.09 -22.78
CA ASP A 1015 -2.51 -24.57 -21.91
C ASP A 1015 -2.74 -25.48 -20.68
N THR A 1016 -2.48 -26.79 -20.82
CA THR A 1016 -2.59 -27.74 -19.72
C THR A 1016 -1.49 -28.78 -19.81
N THR A 1017 -0.88 -29.11 -18.67
CA THR A 1017 0.13 -30.16 -18.58
C THR A 1017 -0.12 -31.06 -17.39
N ARG A 1018 0.26 -32.34 -17.48
CA ARG A 1018 0.15 -33.30 -16.37
C ARG A 1018 1.31 -34.29 -16.43
N SER A 1019 1.94 -34.53 -15.29
CA SER A 1019 3.08 -35.47 -15.18
C SER A 1019 4.20 -35.14 -16.16
N THR A 1020 4.51 -33.86 -16.30
CA THR A 1020 5.55 -33.34 -17.19
C THR A 1020 6.52 -32.44 -16.44
N PHE A 1021 7.73 -32.28 -16.98
CA PHE A 1021 8.74 -31.36 -16.46
C PHE A 1021 9.24 -30.44 -17.58
N LYS A 1022 9.38 -29.14 -17.31
CA LYS A 1022 9.95 -28.18 -18.26
C LYS A 1022 11.46 -28.12 -18.09
N TYR A 1023 12.21 -28.27 -19.17
CA TYR A 1023 13.67 -28.24 -19.16
C TYR A 1023 14.18 -27.24 -20.19
N LYS A 1024 15.17 -26.43 -19.79
CA LYS A 1024 15.87 -25.50 -20.67
C LYS A 1024 17.26 -26.05 -20.99
N GLY A 1025 17.53 -26.31 -22.27
CA GLY A 1025 18.83 -26.80 -22.72
C GLY A 1025 19.88 -25.69 -22.79
N ASP A 1026 21.16 -26.08 -22.90
CA ASP A 1026 22.30 -25.16 -22.92
C ASP A 1026 22.26 -24.16 -24.09
N ASN A 1027 21.54 -24.50 -25.16
CA ASN A 1027 21.33 -23.65 -26.34
C ASN A 1027 20.19 -22.64 -26.15
N GLY A 1028 19.53 -22.61 -24.99
CA GLY A 1028 18.41 -21.72 -24.67
C GLY A 1028 17.02 -22.25 -25.03
N ASN A 1029 16.91 -23.34 -25.79
CA ASN A 1029 15.63 -23.95 -26.16
C ASN A 1029 14.95 -24.62 -24.96
N GLU A 1030 13.63 -24.48 -24.86
CA GLU A 1030 12.82 -25.04 -23.79
C GLU A 1030 11.97 -26.20 -24.31
N MET A 1031 12.01 -27.33 -23.60
CA MET A 1031 11.30 -28.56 -23.95
C MET A 1031 10.50 -29.10 -22.77
N VAL A 1032 9.47 -29.89 -23.06
CA VAL A 1032 8.63 -30.54 -22.04
C VAL A 1032 8.87 -32.04 -22.06
N ILE A 1033 9.28 -32.59 -20.91
CA ILE A 1033 9.60 -33.99 -20.70
C ILE A 1033 8.40 -34.71 -20.07
N GLY A 1034 7.94 -35.80 -20.69
CA GLY A 1034 6.94 -36.69 -20.08
C GLY A 1034 7.56 -37.54 -18.97
N MET A 1035 7.08 -37.40 -17.74
CA MET A 1035 7.68 -38.06 -16.56
C MET A 1035 7.10 -39.45 -16.27
N LYS A 1036 5.86 -39.72 -16.72
CA LYS A 1036 5.14 -40.99 -16.48
C LYS A 1036 4.25 -41.34 -17.66
N ASP A 1037 3.94 -42.63 -17.80
CA ASP A 1037 2.90 -43.10 -18.74
C ASP A 1037 1.57 -42.37 -18.49
N GLY A 1038 0.94 -41.90 -19.57
CA GLY A 1038 -0.29 -41.12 -19.51
C GLY A 1038 -0.12 -39.66 -19.11
N GLY A 1039 1.12 -39.19 -18.89
CA GLY A 1039 1.40 -37.76 -18.85
C GLY A 1039 1.06 -37.09 -20.17
N PHE A 1040 0.79 -35.79 -20.18
CA PHE A 1040 0.40 -35.08 -21.40
C PHE A 1040 0.69 -33.59 -21.36
N ILE A 1041 0.77 -33.00 -22.56
CA ILE A 1041 0.53 -31.58 -22.79
C ILE A 1041 -0.72 -31.41 -23.65
N ALA A 1042 -1.45 -30.30 -23.52
CA ALA A 1042 -2.62 -30.02 -24.32
C ALA A 1042 -2.68 -28.54 -24.74
N PHE A 1043 -3.13 -28.32 -25.98
CA PHE A 1043 -3.44 -26.98 -26.50
C PHE A 1043 -4.94 -26.85 -26.72
N ASP A 1044 -5.49 -25.75 -26.24
CA ASP A 1044 -6.90 -25.42 -26.35
C ASP A 1044 -7.13 -24.57 -27.62
N ASP A 1045 -8.39 -24.55 -28.09
CA ASP A 1045 -8.85 -23.74 -29.21
C ASP A 1045 -8.08 -24.01 -30.52
N ILE A 1046 -7.98 -25.29 -30.90
CA ILE A 1046 -7.29 -25.72 -32.14
C ILE A 1046 -8.32 -26.11 -33.20
N ASP A 1047 -8.34 -25.38 -34.30
CA ASP A 1047 -9.02 -25.77 -35.53
C ASP A 1047 -8.14 -26.75 -36.31
N LEU A 1048 -8.64 -27.97 -36.51
CA LEU A 1048 -7.94 -29.00 -37.28
C LEU A 1048 -8.39 -29.05 -38.75
N THR A 1049 -9.24 -28.12 -39.20
CA THR A 1049 -9.63 -27.97 -40.59
C THR A 1049 -8.37 -27.89 -41.47
N GLU A 1050 -8.32 -28.74 -42.49
CA GLU A 1050 -7.21 -28.89 -43.47
C GLU A 1050 -5.88 -29.42 -42.92
N ILE A 1051 -5.79 -29.78 -41.63
CA ILE A 1051 -4.58 -30.37 -41.05
C ILE A 1051 -4.54 -31.88 -41.32
N SER A 1052 -3.46 -32.36 -41.96
CA SER A 1052 -3.28 -33.78 -42.30
C SER A 1052 -2.12 -34.45 -41.60
N LYS A 1053 -1.15 -33.68 -41.11
CA LYS A 1053 0.05 -34.18 -40.43
C LYS A 1053 0.59 -33.17 -39.42
N LEU A 1054 1.29 -33.69 -38.41
CA LEU A 1054 2.01 -32.91 -37.42
C LEU A 1054 3.50 -33.23 -37.50
N ALA A 1055 4.34 -32.22 -37.61
CA ALA A 1055 5.78 -32.36 -37.44
C ALA A 1055 6.13 -32.01 -35.99
N VAL A 1056 6.58 -32.99 -35.21
CA VAL A 1056 6.86 -32.85 -33.79
C VAL A 1056 8.35 -33.00 -33.54
N VAL A 1057 8.99 -31.97 -32.99
CA VAL A 1057 10.39 -32.03 -32.58
C VAL A 1057 10.44 -32.73 -31.22
N VAL A 1058 11.02 -33.94 -31.20
CA VAL A 1058 11.10 -34.79 -30.01
C VAL A 1058 12.55 -35.04 -29.60
N GLY A 1059 12.76 -35.25 -28.30
CA GLY A 1059 14.06 -35.60 -27.73
C GLY A 1059 14.03 -36.91 -26.97
N SER A 1060 14.96 -37.82 -27.27
CA SER A 1060 15.19 -39.05 -26.52
C SER A 1060 16.67 -39.42 -26.57
N ASN A 1061 17.26 -39.71 -25.40
CA ASN A 1061 18.68 -40.05 -25.27
C ASN A 1061 18.83 -41.39 -24.53
N ALA A 1062 19.47 -42.35 -25.22
CA ALA A 1062 19.78 -43.67 -24.69
C ALA A 1062 20.60 -43.56 -23.39
N GLY A 1063 19.97 -43.87 -22.25
CA GLY A 1063 20.56 -43.83 -20.91
C GLY A 1063 19.90 -42.82 -19.96
N ARG A 1064 19.24 -41.76 -20.48
CA ARG A 1064 18.54 -40.75 -19.67
C ARG A 1064 17.01 -40.82 -19.79
N SER A 1065 16.50 -41.32 -20.91
CA SER A 1065 15.07 -41.42 -21.18
C SER A 1065 14.70 -42.81 -21.69
N ALA A 1066 13.47 -43.27 -21.41
CA ALA A 1066 12.98 -44.60 -21.76
C ALA A 1066 12.41 -44.69 -23.19
N GLY A 1067 12.25 -43.55 -23.88
CA GLY A 1067 11.50 -43.46 -25.13
C GLY A 1067 10.02 -43.77 -24.93
N GLY A 1068 9.28 -43.96 -26.02
CA GLY A 1068 7.88 -44.37 -25.97
C GLY A 1068 7.11 -44.06 -27.26
N THR A 1069 5.79 -43.98 -27.13
CA THR A 1069 4.88 -43.55 -28.19
C THR A 1069 4.23 -42.23 -27.77
N LEU A 1070 4.17 -41.28 -28.69
CA LEU A 1070 3.39 -40.07 -28.56
C LEU A 1070 2.02 -40.28 -29.21
N GLU A 1071 0.94 -40.27 -28.43
CA GLU A 1071 -0.42 -40.32 -28.95
C GLU A 1071 -1.01 -38.90 -29.03
N VAL A 1072 -1.68 -38.59 -30.14
CA VAL A 1072 -2.42 -37.34 -30.33
C VAL A 1072 -3.91 -37.62 -30.20
N ARG A 1073 -4.58 -36.95 -29.24
CA ARG A 1073 -5.97 -37.23 -28.84
C ARG A 1073 -6.82 -35.97 -28.78
N LEU A 1074 -8.12 -36.10 -29.03
CA LEU A 1074 -9.09 -35.01 -29.00
C LEU A 1074 -9.90 -34.95 -27.72
N ASP A 1075 -10.08 -33.73 -27.19
CA ASP A 1075 -11.00 -33.33 -26.12
C ASP A 1075 -10.86 -34.06 -24.78
N GLY A 1076 -9.83 -34.90 -24.64
CA GLY A 1076 -9.40 -35.51 -23.39
C GLY A 1076 -8.14 -36.35 -23.58
N ALA A 1077 -7.38 -36.55 -22.49
CA ALA A 1077 -6.21 -37.44 -22.49
C ALA A 1077 -6.56 -38.91 -22.77
N THR A 1078 -7.82 -39.31 -22.58
CA THR A 1078 -8.39 -40.61 -22.95
C THR A 1078 -9.37 -40.52 -24.13
N GLY A 1079 -9.44 -39.37 -24.79
CA GLY A 1079 -10.36 -39.10 -25.90
C GLY A 1079 -9.95 -39.80 -27.20
N ALA A 1080 -10.67 -39.52 -28.28
CA ALA A 1080 -10.44 -40.16 -29.57
C ALA A 1080 -9.01 -39.95 -30.07
N LYS A 1081 -8.29 -41.04 -30.38
CA LYS A 1081 -6.93 -40.97 -30.93
C LYS A 1081 -6.98 -40.64 -32.41
N ILE A 1082 -6.30 -39.56 -32.80
CA ILE A 1082 -6.26 -39.05 -34.17
C ILE A 1082 -4.91 -39.25 -34.86
N GLY A 1083 -3.84 -39.52 -34.10
CA GLY A 1083 -2.52 -39.83 -34.63
C GLY A 1083 -1.62 -40.43 -33.56
N GLU A 1084 -0.51 -41.05 -33.98
CA GLU A 1084 0.54 -41.52 -33.09
C GLU A 1084 1.90 -41.56 -33.78
N GLY A 1085 2.98 -41.46 -33.01
CA GLY A 1085 4.35 -41.60 -33.50
C GLY A 1085 5.27 -42.23 -32.46
N LYS A 1086 6.21 -43.05 -32.90
CA LYS A 1086 7.22 -43.67 -32.02
C LYS A 1086 8.37 -42.69 -31.78
N VAL A 1087 8.88 -42.67 -30.54
CA VAL A 1087 9.99 -41.81 -30.10
C VAL A 1087 11.04 -42.67 -29.40
N ASP A 1088 12.12 -42.97 -30.11
CA ASP A 1088 13.28 -43.73 -29.58
C ASP A 1088 14.58 -42.91 -29.61
N LYS A 1089 14.69 -41.91 -30.48
CA LYS A 1089 15.83 -40.97 -30.58
C LYS A 1089 15.34 -39.52 -30.73
N SER A 1090 16.25 -38.56 -30.57
CA SER A 1090 15.97 -37.15 -30.84
C SER A 1090 15.89 -36.89 -32.35
N GLU A 1091 14.72 -36.49 -32.85
CA GLU A 1091 14.49 -36.14 -34.26
C GLU A 1091 13.19 -35.32 -34.42
N THR A 1092 12.88 -34.89 -35.63
CA THR A 1092 11.52 -34.42 -35.96
C THR A 1092 10.72 -35.60 -36.50
N ILE A 1093 9.70 -36.03 -35.77
CA ILE A 1093 8.80 -37.09 -36.21
C ILE A 1093 7.60 -36.50 -36.95
N SER A 1094 7.14 -37.19 -38.00
CA SER A 1094 5.93 -36.84 -38.73
C SER A 1094 4.79 -37.76 -38.32
N ILE A 1095 3.71 -37.19 -37.77
CA ILE A 1095 2.54 -37.92 -37.29
C ILE A 1095 1.36 -37.60 -38.22
N PRO A 1096 0.90 -38.55 -39.05
CA PRO A 1096 -0.35 -38.39 -39.79
C PRO A 1096 -1.52 -38.25 -38.82
N VAL A 1097 -2.40 -37.26 -39.06
CA VAL A 1097 -3.59 -37.04 -38.24
C VAL A 1097 -4.87 -37.19 -39.04
N LYS A 1098 -5.84 -37.92 -38.47
CA LYS A 1098 -7.21 -38.00 -38.97
C LYS A 1098 -8.06 -36.90 -38.32
N ALA A 1099 -7.92 -35.68 -38.81
CA ALA A 1099 -8.68 -34.54 -38.31
C ALA A 1099 -10.20 -34.71 -38.54
N PRO A 1100 -11.05 -34.36 -37.55
CA PRO A 1100 -12.50 -34.33 -37.74
C PRO A 1100 -12.89 -33.18 -38.68
N ALA A 1101 -13.80 -33.46 -39.61
CA ALA A 1101 -14.31 -32.47 -40.57
C ALA A 1101 -15.58 -31.77 -40.03
N ASP A 1102 -15.57 -31.33 -38.78
CA ASP A 1102 -16.73 -30.70 -38.12
C ASP A 1102 -16.64 -29.17 -38.00
N GLY A 1103 -15.49 -28.59 -38.37
CA GLY A 1103 -15.25 -27.14 -38.39
C GLY A 1103 -15.25 -26.49 -37.01
N LYS A 1104 -15.11 -27.29 -35.94
CA LYS A 1104 -15.08 -26.86 -34.53
C LYS A 1104 -13.65 -26.67 -34.04
N LEU A 1105 -13.52 -25.94 -32.93
CA LEU A 1105 -12.28 -25.84 -32.18
C LEU A 1105 -12.23 -26.98 -31.17
N HIS A 1106 -11.08 -27.65 -31.07
CA HIS A 1106 -10.85 -28.78 -30.17
C HIS A 1106 -9.73 -28.49 -29.18
N LYS A 1107 -9.71 -29.26 -28.09
CA LYS A 1107 -8.53 -29.41 -27.25
C LYS A 1107 -7.71 -30.58 -27.74
N VAL A 1108 -6.47 -30.34 -28.16
CA VAL A 1108 -5.58 -31.38 -28.72
C VAL A 1108 -4.55 -31.78 -27.68
N TYR A 1109 -4.60 -33.05 -27.26
CA TYR A 1109 -3.72 -33.66 -26.27
C TYR A 1109 -2.58 -34.42 -26.95
N PHE A 1110 -1.38 -34.27 -26.40
CA PHE A 1110 -0.17 -34.99 -26.76
C PHE A 1110 0.23 -35.85 -25.55
N VAL A 1111 -0.11 -37.14 -25.60
CA VAL A 1111 -0.02 -38.06 -24.46
C VAL A 1111 1.23 -38.93 -24.60
N PHE A 1112 2.08 -38.89 -23.57
CA PHE A 1112 3.30 -39.69 -23.49
C PHE A 1112 2.95 -41.12 -23.02
N LYS A 1113 3.25 -42.13 -23.83
CA LYS A 1113 2.92 -43.53 -23.54
C LYS A 1113 4.17 -44.42 -23.49
N ASN A 1114 4.39 -45.08 -22.36
CA ASN A 1114 5.36 -46.16 -22.16
C ASN A 1114 5.14 -46.79 -20.77
N ALA A 1115 4.33 -47.85 -20.69
CA ALA A 1115 4.01 -48.52 -19.42
C ALA A 1115 5.21 -49.24 -18.78
N GLU A 1116 6.26 -49.52 -19.56
CA GLU A 1116 7.45 -50.27 -19.12
C GLU A 1116 8.57 -49.35 -18.58
N ALA A 1117 8.38 -48.02 -18.62
CA ALA A 1117 9.41 -47.04 -18.25
C ALA A 1117 9.75 -46.99 -16.74
N GLY A 1118 8.88 -47.52 -15.87
CA GLY A 1118 9.06 -47.48 -14.41
C GLY A 1118 9.16 -46.04 -13.87
N THR A 1119 10.30 -45.70 -13.24
CA THR A 1119 10.59 -44.34 -12.72
C THR A 1119 11.40 -43.46 -13.68
N LYS A 1120 11.81 -43.98 -14.85
CA LYS A 1120 12.57 -43.20 -15.84
C LYS A 1120 11.65 -42.25 -16.61
N PRO A 1121 12.08 -41.01 -16.90
CA PRO A 1121 11.38 -40.12 -17.83
C PRO A 1121 11.26 -40.75 -19.22
N LEU A 1122 10.19 -40.44 -19.96
CA LEU A 1122 9.86 -41.06 -21.26
C LEU A 1122 10.65 -40.43 -22.42
N PHE A 1123 10.22 -39.26 -22.88
CA PHE A 1123 10.85 -38.46 -23.94
C PHE A 1123 10.38 -37.01 -23.82
N SER A 1124 11.02 -36.10 -24.54
CA SER A 1124 10.67 -34.68 -24.58
C SER A 1124 10.01 -34.26 -25.88
N ILE A 1125 9.21 -33.20 -25.82
CA ILE A 1125 8.68 -32.47 -26.96
C ILE A 1125 9.17 -31.03 -26.85
N GLU A 1126 9.74 -30.50 -27.92
CA GLU A 1126 10.15 -29.10 -28.01
C GLU A 1126 9.08 -28.27 -28.70
N SER A 1127 8.61 -28.69 -29.87
CA SER A 1127 7.58 -27.99 -30.63
C SER A 1127 6.71 -28.94 -31.46
N VAL A 1128 5.53 -28.46 -31.81
CA VAL A 1128 4.55 -29.14 -32.68
C VAL A 1128 4.18 -28.19 -33.80
N ARG A 1129 4.46 -28.57 -35.04
CA ARG A 1129 4.02 -27.86 -36.25
C ARG A 1129 2.83 -28.56 -36.90
N PHE A 1130 1.75 -27.83 -37.07
CA PHE A 1130 0.52 -28.26 -37.73
C PHE A 1130 0.61 -27.97 -39.23
N GLU A 1131 0.56 -29.02 -40.06
CA GLU A 1131 0.77 -28.87 -41.50
C GLU A 1131 -0.53 -29.08 -42.29
N ASN A 1132 -0.80 -28.13 -43.18
CA ASN A 1132 -1.95 -28.15 -44.07
C ASN A 1132 -1.70 -29.12 -45.24
N ALA A 1133 -2.72 -29.89 -45.65
CA ALA A 1133 -2.64 -30.84 -46.77
C ALA A 1133 -2.65 -30.18 -48.16
N VAL A 1134 -3.09 -28.92 -48.26
CA VAL A 1134 -3.49 -28.25 -49.51
C VAL A 1134 -2.66 -26.99 -49.82
N LEU A 1135 -1.63 -26.66 -49.02
CA LEU A 1135 -0.85 -25.42 -49.15
C LEU A 1135 0.66 -25.58 -49.33
#